data_AF-A0A3N2Q855-F1
#
_entry.id   AF-A0A3N2Q855-F1
#
_cell.length_a   1.000
_cell.length_b   1.000
_cell.length_c   1.000
_cell.angle_alpha   90.00
_cell.angle_beta   90.00
_cell.angle_gamma   90.00
#
_symmetry.space_group_name_H-M   'P 1'
#
loop_
_entity.id
_entity.type
_entity.pdbx_description
1 polymer ?
#
loop_
_entity_poly.entity_id
_entity_poly.type
_entity_poly.pdbx_seq_one_letter_code
_entity_poly.pdbx_strand_id
1 'polypeptide(L)'
;MHWSTALLGAVALAGSAAAQDTYTYTDGEGRTFLGYTNTAGIRYGIAIAEGAIEGAYDAMIQITAPNSIGWAGLSWGGSMTYSPLAVVWPNGDDVQVSSRIAFGYSLPSLYYDATYFFLPGSGTNETHFTATALCMGCTSWTPPGAGPIDLDPNGENTLAFAYSTSPVTDPDDIDTTFGRHDAHGRWSPDFSQAQHPDFYDWFEDIEFPCPTVPPPTSSVPASTSSIPIPTPSDDPADPDPLPVPSSCPGVSSFRSGFGVANGWRAVKLAGNLRTPRGIVLDTRGNLLVVESGLGVTVHTFGPDGCFASSKTLISNAALNHGIGLTADGRTLYVTSMTTAFEYSYDPVAQTVSSERIVVTGMIQGGHPTRALIIPPAYPHLLVISLGSYDNIDHPTIDPSVGRAIVKVFDMRDVPQGGYRYNTQGYLLGYGLRNGVALAADGNSHIWEVENGADQFQRTVNGQSYDIHADNPAEELNYLGDPSVENPNWYGYPTCHTIFGAEQLTDAQFQTGDQFVLAPNATFSDADCVRRGSVPARLSFQAHTAPMDAAFDRDFENLFITFHGSWNRPQATGYKVVQVPYTRNGQGLYEPVDPPNSRTAARDIFWSENESSCSSFTCFRPCGIVFDRAYSRLFVASDRPAEGELFMLARV
;
A
#
# COMPACT_ATOMS: atom_id res chain seq x y z
N MET A 1 -3.70 48.80 -42.50
CA MET A 1 -3.84 50.09 -41.81
C MET A 1 -5.04 49.94 -40.87
N HIS A 2 -4.98 49.99 -39.54
CA HIS A 2 -4.00 50.48 -38.56
C HIS A 2 -3.90 49.49 -37.40
N TRP A 3 -2.68 49.36 -36.86
CA TRP A 3 -2.39 48.67 -35.62
C TRP A 3 -2.60 49.62 -34.43
N SER A 4 -3.04 49.11 -33.29
CA SER A 4 -2.79 49.72 -31.98
C SER A 4 -2.68 48.62 -30.93
N THR A 5 -1.46 48.49 -30.44
CA THR A 5 -0.96 47.61 -29.39
C THR A 5 -1.44 48.06 -28.02
N ALA A 6 -1.89 47.12 -27.18
CA ALA A 6 -1.92 47.28 -25.73
C ALA A 6 -1.27 46.06 -25.08
N LEU A 7 -0.09 46.30 -24.49
CA LEU A 7 0.63 45.37 -23.63
C LEU A 7 -0.25 45.03 -22.41
N LEU A 8 -0.50 43.74 -22.21
CA LEU A 8 -0.87 43.19 -20.89
C LEU A 8 0.33 42.39 -20.41
N GLY A 9 1.01 42.93 -19.41
CA GLY A 9 2.13 42.27 -18.73
C GLY A 9 1.65 40.99 -18.07
N ALA A 10 2.21 39.86 -18.50
CA ALA A 10 2.16 38.62 -17.75
C ALA A 10 3.07 38.79 -16.52
N VAL A 11 2.47 39.07 -15.36
CA VAL A 11 3.12 38.78 -14.09
C VAL A 11 3.06 37.26 -13.94
N ALA A 12 4.13 36.60 -14.35
CA ALA A 12 4.40 35.24 -13.95
C ALA A 12 4.54 35.25 -12.42
N LEU A 13 3.53 34.76 -11.72
CA LEU A 13 3.71 34.22 -10.37
C LEU A 13 4.54 32.95 -10.54
N ALA A 14 5.85 33.11 -10.64
CA ALA A 14 6.78 32.06 -10.28
C ALA A 14 6.46 31.71 -8.83
N GLY A 15 5.81 30.57 -8.61
CA GLY A 15 5.82 29.96 -7.30
C GLY A 15 7.27 29.82 -6.90
N SER A 16 7.64 30.40 -5.76
CA SER A 16 8.96 30.23 -5.18
C SER A 16 9.11 28.74 -4.85
N ALA A 17 9.67 27.97 -5.78
CA ALA A 17 10.43 26.80 -5.40
C ALA A 17 11.55 27.36 -4.52
N ALA A 18 11.46 27.17 -3.20
CA ALA A 18 12.64 27.34 -2.38
C ALA A 18 13.67 26.37 -2.96
N ALA A 19 14.75 26.89 -3.53
CA ALA A 19 15.90 26.08 -3.88
C ALA A 19 16.28 25.31 -2.62
N GLN A 20 16.26 23.98 -2.69
CA GLN A 20 16.75 23.16 -1.59
C GLN A 20 18.28 23.22 -1.68
N ASP A 21 18.91 23.90 -0.72
CA ASP A 21 20.35 24.15 -0.75
C ASP A 21 21.13 22.86 -0.43
N THR A 22 21.61 22.18 -1.45
CA THR A 22 22.70 21.21 -1.31
C THR A 22 24.03 21.95 -1.13
N TYR A 23 24.97 21.37 -0.39
CA TYR A 23 26.27 22.01 -0.12
C TYR A 23 27.38 20.97 0.02
N THR A 24 28.61 21.32 -0.36
CA THR A 24 29.77 20.43 -0.17
C THR A 24 30.33 20.57 1.25
N TYR A 25 30.72 19.45 1.87
CA TYR A 25 31.45 19.46 3.14
C TYR A 25 32.47 18.33 3.20
N THR A 26 33.48 18.49 4.07
CA THR A 26 34.47 17.45 4.37
C THR A 26 34.27 16.96 5.81
N ASP A 27 34.26 15.65 6.01
CA ASP A 27 34.08 15.06 7.34
C ASP A 27 35.40 14.99 8.15
N GLY A 28 35.32 14.44 9.37
CA GLY A 28 36.48 14.32 10.26
C GLY A 28 37.58 13.39 9.76
N GLU A 29 37.27 12.51 8.80
CA GLU A 29 38.20 11.57 8.16
C GLU A 29 38.78 12.13 6.85
N GLY A 30 38.45 13.38 6.49
CA GLY A 30 38.96 14.04 5.28
C GLY A 30 38.19 13.71 4.00
N ARG A 31 37.01 13.09 4.10
CA ARG A 31 36.20 12.68 2.94
C ARG A 31 35.19 13.76 2.59
N THR A 32 35.04 14.05 1.31
CA THR A 32 34.17 15.12 0.81
C THR A 32 32.85 14.58 0.31
N PHE A 33 31.74 15.17 0.75
CA PHE A 33 30.38 14.76 0.41
C PHE A 33 29.57 15.94 -0.16
N LEU A 34 28.63 15.61 -1.04
CA LEU A 34 27.48 16.45 -1.33
C LEU A 34 26.44 16.28 -0.23
N GLY A 35 26.24 17.34 0.56
CA GLY A 35 25.41 17.37 1.75
C GLY A 35 24.04 18.00 1.54
N TYR A 36 23.07 17.50 2.30
CA TYR A 36 21.75 18.08 2.51
C TYR A 36 21.38 17.96 4.00
N THR A 37 20.89 19.03 4.62
CA THR A 37 20.42 19.00 6.01
C THR A 37 18.93 19.31 6.07
N ASN A 38 18.16 18.41 6.66
CA ASN A 38 16.72 18.63 6.83
C ASN A 38 16.41 19.54 8.04
N THR A 39 15.13 19.88 8.21
CA THR A 39 14.68 20.76 9.29
C THR A 39 14.83 20.19 10.70
N ALA A 40 15.04 18.87 10.84
CA ALA A 40 15.34 18.22 12.11
C ALA A 40 16.84 18.17 12.44
N GLY A 41 17.68 18.77 11.59
CA GLY A 41 19.13 18.77 11.78
C GLY A 41 19.81 17.45 11.37
N ILE A 42 19.10 16.56 10.65
CA ILE A 42 19.71 15.35 10.09
C ILE A 42 20.43 15.72 8.79
N ARG A 43 21.72 15.41 8.72
CA ARG A 43 22.56 15.61 7.54
C ARG A 43 22.71 14.30 6.77
N TYR A 44 22.46 14.38 5.46
CA TYR A 44 22.67 13.31 4.49
C TYR A 44 23.82 13.75 3.57
N GLY A 45 24.87 12.94 3.48
CA GLY A 45 26.01 13.14 2.60
C GLY A 45 26.10 12.01 1.57
N ILE A 46 26.30 12.36 0.30
CA ILE A 46 26.53 11.43 -0.79
C ILE A 46 27.90 11.73 -1.42
N ALA A 47 28.68 10.68 -1.69
CA ALA A 47 29.89 10.78 -2.49
C ALA A 47 29.98 9.60 -3.46
N ILE A 48 30.50 9.83 -4.67
CA ILE A 48 30.66 8.81 -5.72
C ILE A 48 32.02 8.99 -6.41
N ALA A 49 32.48 7.97 -7.13
CA ALA A 49 33.73 8.05 -7.88
C ALA A 49 33.66 9.06 -9.03
N GLU A 50 34.75 9.82 -9.25
CA GLU A 50 34.90 10.63 -10.46
C GLU A 50 34.83 9.75 -11.71
N GLY A 51 34.03 10.17 -12.70
CA GLY A 51 33.84 9.43 -13.94
C GLY A 51 32.91 8.21 -13.82
N ALA A 52 32.12 8.10 -12.75
CA ALA A 52 31.05 7.11 -12.66
C ALA A 52 30.10 7.19 -13.87
N ILE A 53 29.67 6.03 -14.35
CA ILE A 53 28.82 5.86 -15.53
C ILE A 53 27.46 5.35 -15.08
N GLU A 54 26.40 5.83 -15.72
CA GLU A 54 25.02 5.39 -15.48
C GLU A 54 24.93 3.85 -15.50
N GLY A 55 24.26 3.29 -14.48
CA GLY A 55 24.25 1.87 -14.17
C GLY A 55 24.61 1.61 -12.71
N ALA A 56 25.03 0.38 -12.40
CA ALA A 56 25.49 0.03 -11.05
C ALA A 56 26.90 0.60 -10.79
N TYR A 57 26.98 1.58 -9.90
CA TYR A 57 28.24 2.13 -9.37
C TYR A 57 28.20 2.25 -7.84
N ASP A 58 29.38 2.23 -7.21
CA ASP A 58 29.46 2.35 -5.77
C ASP A 58 29.18 3.80 -5.33
N ALA A 59 28.48 3.94 -4.20
CA ALA A 59 28.21 5.23 -3.59
C ALA A 59 28.50 5.17 -2.10
N MET A 60 29.00 6.26 -1.53
CA MET A 60 29.09 6.43 -0.09
C MET A 60 27.92 7.23 0.42
N ILE A 61 27.38 6.79 1.55
CA ILE A 61 26.34 7.49 2.29
C ILE A 61 26.86 7.85 3.68
N GLN A 62 26.60 9.09 4.11
CA GLN A 62 26.76 9.52 5.50
C GLN A 62 25.43 10.06 6.03
N ILE A 63 24.90 9.45 7.08
CA ILE A 63 23.73 9.98 7.80
C ILE A 63 24.17 10.35 9.20
N THR A 64 24.11 11.64 9.54
CA THR A 64 24.36 12.16 10.89
C THR A 64 23.07 12.75 11.44
N ALA A 65 22.59 12.23 12.57
CA ALA A 65 21.32 12.65 13.18
C ALA A 65 21.50 12.97 14.67
N PRO A 66 20.76 13.94 15.21
CA PRO A 66 20.74 14.20 16.66
C PRO A 66 20.26 12.98 17.44
N ASN A 67 20.76 12.77 18.66
CA ASN A 67 20.36 11.64 19.52
C ASN A 67 18.89 11.66 19.97
N SER A 68 18.15 12.74 19.69
CA SER A 68 16.70 12.79 19.85
C SER A 68 15.93 12.02 18.75
N ILE A 69 16.62 11.61 17.70
CA ILE A 69 16.07 10.80 16.60
C ILE A 69 16.30 9.33 16.95
N GLY A 70 15.24 8.52 16.89
CA GLY A 70 15.29 7.08 17.14
C GLY A 70 15.81 6.28 15.94
N TRP A 71 15.47 6.72 14.73
CA TRP A 71 16.04 6.21 13.47
C TRP A 71 15.90 7.24 12.34
N ALA A 72 16.81 7.20 11.38
CA ALA A 72 16.79 8.02 10.17
C ALA A 72 16.94 7.11 8.93
N GLY A 73 16.36 7.50 7.81
CA GLY A 73 16.40 6.69 6.59
C GLY A 73 16.51 7.52 5.33
N LEU A 74 17.12 6.91 4.31
CA LEU A 74 17.29 7.43 2.97
C LEU A 74 16.70 6.45 1.96
N SER A 75 15.95 6.94 0.98
CA SER A 75 15.54 6.20 -0.21
C SER A 75 16.34 6.67 -1.41
N TRP A 76 17.03 5.72 -2.05
CA TRP A 76 17.83 5.98 -3.25
C TRP A 76 16.97 6.33 -4.47
N GLY A 77 15.70 5.90 -4.50
CA GLY A 77 14.79 6.15 -5.62
C GLY A 77 13.74 7.23 -5.37
N GLY A 78 13.87 8.01 -4.31
CA GLY A 78 12.95 9.12 -4.03
C GLY A 78 11.56 8.70 -3.55
N SER A 79 11.31 7.39 -3.38
CA SER A 79 10.04 6.84 -2.93
C SER A 79 10.26 5.71 -1.92
N MET A 80 9.31 5.48 -1.00
CA MET A 80 9.44 4.40 -0.01
C MET A 80 9.36 3.02 -0.68
N THR A 81 8.44 2.86 -1.63
CA THR A 81 8.14 1.59 -2.26
C THR A 81 9.01 1.35 -3.48
N TYR A 82 9.53 0.14 -3.65
CA TYR A 82 10.31 -0.28 -4.81
C TYR A 82 11.58 0.56 -5.05
N SER A 83 12.16 1.08 -3.97
CA SER A 83 13.46 1.74 -3.96
C SER A 83 14.31 1.13 -2.84
N PRO A 84 15.63 0.94 -3.05
CA PRO A 84 16.54 0.59 -1.97
C PRO A 84 16.50 1.67 -0.89
N LEU A 85 16.40 1.23 0.35
CA LEU A 85 16.34 2.09 1.53
C LEU A 85 17.54 1.79 2.43
N ALA A 86 18.23 2.83 2.89
CA ALA A 86 19.11 2.76 4.05
C ALA A 86 18.31 3.20 5.27
N VAL A 87 18.22 2.37 6.31
CA VAL A 87 17.64 2.76 7.62
C VAL A 87 18.74 2.65 8.67
N VAL A 88 19.02 3.74 9.39
CA VAL A 88 20.09 3.83 10.38
C VAL A 88 19.55 4.21 11.76
N TRP A 89 20.14 3.64 12.81
CA TRP A 89 19.80 3.92 14.20
C TRP A 89 21.01 3.72 15.13
N PRO A 90 21.03 4.36 16.31
CA PRO A 90 22.07 4.12 17.31
C PRO A 90 21.89 2.74 17.98
N ASN A 91 23.00 2.05 18.25
CA ASN A 91 23.04 0.84 19.07
C ASN A 91 24.15 0.94 20.13
N GLY A 92 23.81 1.49 21.29
CA GLY A 92 24.79 1.84 22.31
C GLY A 92 25.75 2.94 21.81
N ASP A 93 27.05 2.68 21.89
CA ASP A 93 28.09 3.59 21.37
C ASP A 93 28.31 3.41 19.85
N ASP A 94 27.67 2.41 19.23
CA ASP A 94 27.76 2.10 17.81
C ASP A 94 26.51 2.57 17.05
N VAL A 95 26.46 2.30 15.76
CA VAL A 95 25.33 2.53 14.86
C VAL A 95 25.04 1.29 14.02
N GLN A 96 23.79 1.15 13.61
CA GLN A 96 23.37 0.13 12.66
C GLN A 96 22.92 0.76 11.35
N VAL A 97 23.06 -0.01 10.26
CA VAL A 97 22.46 0.28 8.96
C VAL A 97 21.77 -0.97 8.46
N SER A 98 20.52 -0.83 8.06
CA SER A 98 19.72 -1.90 7.49
C SER A 98 19.34 -1.56 6.07
N SER A 99 19.71 -2.46 5.15
CA SER A 99 19.31 -2.42 3.74
C SER A 99 17.88 -2.94 3.62
N ARG A 100 16.96 -2.10 3.16
CA ARG A 100 15.53 -2.40 3.14
C ARG A 100 14.87 -2.10 1.79
N ILE A 101 13.74 -2.73 1.54
CA ILE A 101 12.84 -2.42 0.42
C ILE A 101 11.39 -2.62 0.85
N ALA A 102 10.49 -1.77 0.38
CA ALA A 102 9.06 -1.91 0.61
C ALA A 102 8.32 -2.19 -0.69
N PHE A 103 7.36 -3.13 -0.69
CA PHE A 103 6.49 -3.41 -1.85
C PHE A 103 5.09 -2.78 -1.70
N GLY A 104 4.85 -2.13 -0.56
CA GLY A 104 3.64 -1.41 -0.20
C GLY A 104 3.93 -0.41 0.93
N TYR A 105 2.92 0.34 1.40
CA TYR A 105 3.02 1.19 2.61
C TYR A 105 2.92 0.35 3.90
N SER A 106 3.80 -0.65 3.99
CA SER A 106 3.99 -1.56 5.11
C SER A 106 5.45 -1.47 5.59
N LEU A 107 5.80 -2.17 6.68
CA LEU A 107 7.18 -2.20 7.14
C LEU A 107 8.09 -2.75 6.01
N PRO A 108 9.17 -2.03 5.65
CA PRO A 108 10.13 -2.51 4.66
C PRO A 108 10.82 -3.82 5.10
N SER A 109 10.89 -4.80 4.20
CA SER A 109 11.65 -6.04 4.40
C SER A 109 13.14 -5.83 4.10
N LEU A 110 14.02 -6.74 4.56
CA LEU A 110 15.42 -6.75 4.16
C LEU A 110 15.58 -6.78 2.63
N TYR A 111 16.53 -5.99 2.14
CA TYR A 111 16.92 -5.91 0.73
C TYR A 111 18.36 -6.40 0.58
N TYR A 112 18.52 -7.53 -0.11
CA TYR A 112 19.81 -8.22 -0.18
C TYR A 112 20.67 -7.81 -1.39
N ASP A 113 20.09 -7.10 -2.37
CA ASP A 113 20.81 -6.67 -3.57
C ASP A 113 21.59 -5.36 -3.36
N ALA A 114 21.46 -4.73 -2.17
CA ALA A 114 22.37 -3.68 -1.72
C ALA A 114 23.00 -4.04 -0.38
N THR A 115 24.31 -3.83 -0.25
CA THR A 115 25.08 -4.09 0.96
C THR A 115 25.78 -2.81 1.40
N TYR A 116 25.76 -2.57 2.72
CA TYR A 116 26.42 -1.42 3.35
C TYR A 116 27.60 -1.90 4.17
N PHE A 117 28.75 -1.29 3.95
CA PHE A 117 29.97 -1.55 4.71
C PHE A 117 30.37 -0.30 5.49
N PHE A 118 30.40 -0.42 6.81
CA PHE A 118 30.78 0.70 7.67
C PHE A 118 32.21 1.15 7.41
N LEU A 119 32.38 2.46 7.43
CA LEU A 119 33.66 3.14 7.32
C LEU A 119 33.98 3.86 8.64
N PRO A 120 35.27 4.17 8.90
CA PRO A 120 35.68 4.98 10.05
C PRO A 120 34.89 6.28 10.16
N GLY A 121 34.72 6.78 11.38
CA GLY A 121 33.85 7.94 11.69
C GLY A 121 32.38 7.59 11.90
N SER A 122 32.01 6.30 11.88
CA SER A 122 30.70 5.82 12.31
C SER A 122 30.64 5.59 13.83
N GLY A 123 29.49 5.83 14.44
CA GLY A 123 29.26 5.62 15.88
C GLY A 123 28.40 6.72 16.50
N THR A 124 28.25 6.65 17.82
CA THR A 124 27.45 7.59 18.61
C THR A 124 28.34 8.46 19.52
N ASN A 125 28.02 9.74 19.63
CA ASN A 125 28.64 10.67 20.59
C ASN A 125 27.57 11.34 21.47
N GLU A 126 27.94 12.29 22.32
CA GLU A 126 27.02 12.96 23.26
C GLU A 126 25.81 13.62 22.60
N THR A 127 25.92 14.02 21.33
CA THR A 127 24.90 14.83 20.64
C THR A 127 24.29 14.16 19.41
N HIS A 128 25.03 13.29 18.73
CA HIS A 128 24.63 12.70 17.45
C HIS A 128 25.08 11.25 17.32
N PHE A 129 24.36 10.50 16.49
CA PHE A 129 24.85 9.27 15.89
C PHE A 129 25.15 9.50 14.41
N THR A 130 26.22 8.87 13.90
CA THR A 130 26.66 8.97 12.51
C THR A 130 26.89 7.58 11.94
N ALA A 131 26.26 7.29 10.81
CA ALA A 131 26.56 6.12 9.99
C ALA A 131 27.22 6.59 8.70
N THR A 132 28.48 6.21 8.49
CA THR A 132 29.18 6.39 7.20
C THR A 132 29.46 5.03 6.60
N ALA A 133 28.94 4.77 5.40
CA ALA A 133 29.07 3.47 4.77
C ALA A 133 29.33 3.57 3.27
N LEU A 134 30.15 2.66 2.77
CA LEU A 134 30.19 2.31 1.35
C LEU A 134 28.94 1.47 1.05
N CYS A 135 28.22 1.85 0.02
CA CYS A 135 27.04 1.16 -0.45
C CYS A 135 27.29 0.60 -1.85
N MET A 136 27.23 -0.73 -1.95
CA MET A 136 27.28 -1.45 -3.21
C MET A 136 25.86 -1.90 -3.58
N GLY A 137 25.43 -1.65 -4.82
CA GLY A 137 24.12 -2.10 -5.33
C GLY A 137 22.91 -1.20 -5.02
N CYS A 138 23.13 0.03 -4.53
CA CYS A 138 22.04 0.98 -4.24
C CYS A 138 21.74 2.00 -5.35
N THR A 139 22.65 2.18 -6.30
CA THR A 139 22.53 3.15 -7.40
C THR A 139 21.87 2.58 -8.64
N SER A 140 21.68 1.26 -8.66
CA SER A 140 20.97 0.52 -9.70
C SER A 140 20.19 -0.61 -9.06
N TRP A 141 18.90 -0.70 -9.37
CA TRP A 141 18.04 -1.79 -8.91
C TRP A 141 16.97 -2.08 -9.94
N THR A 142 16.44 -3.30 -9.91
CA THR A 142 15.32 -3.70 -10.77
C THR A 142 14.11 -4.00 -9.89
N PRO A 143 13.15 -3.07 -9.78
CA PRO A 143 11.87 -3.37 -9.17
C PRO A 143 11.25 -4.60 -9.84
N PRO A 144 10.68 -5.54 -9.07
CA PRO A 144 10.03 -6.69 -9.66
C PRO A 144 8.90 -6.27 -10.63
N GLY A 145 8.98 -6.74 -11.88
CA GLY A 145 8.00 -6.39 -12.93
C GLY A 145 8.21 -5.01 -13.58
N ALA A 146 9.35 -4.36 -13.36
CA ALA A 146 9.78 -3.15 -14.05
C ALA A 146 11.14 -3.37 -14.76
N GLY A 147 11.56 -2.38 -15.56
CA GLY A 147 12.94 -2.31 -16.05
C GLY A 147 13.91 -1.86 -14.95
N PRO A 148 15.23 -1.96 -15.19
CA PRO A 148 16.21 -1.41 -14.27
C PRO A 148 15.99 0.10 -14.10
N ILE A 149 16.20 0.58 -12.87
CA ILE A 149 16.27 1.98 -12.50
C ILE A 149 17.71 2.25 -12.10
N ASP A 150 18.32 3.22 -12.78
CA ASP A 150 19.69 3.66 -12.56
C ASP A 150 19.69 5.14 -12.15
N LEU A 151 20.50 5.49 -11.16
CA LEU A 151 20.74 6.88 -10.80
C LEU A 151 21.76 7.51 -11.75
N ASP A 152 21.51 8.72 -12.24
CA ASP A 152 22.40 9.44 -13.15
C ASP A 152 23.59 10.04 -12.36
N PRO A 153 24.83 9.51 -12.50
CA PRO A 153 25.98 10.05 -11.78
C PRO A 153 26.40 11.45 -12.25
N ASN A 154 25.84 11.95 -13.35
CA ASN A 154 26.20 13.23 -13.97
C ASN A 154 25.02 14.23 -13.97
N GLY A 155 23.96 13.95 -13.22
CA GLY A 155 22.76 14.78 -13.22
C GLY A 155 21.95 14.72 -11.92
N GLU A 156 20.77 15.33 -11.97
CA GLU A 156 19.84 15.39 -10.85
C GLU A 156 19.15 14.04 -10.62
N ASN A 157 19.22 13.56 -9.38
CA ASN A 157 18.52 12.37 -8.92
C ASN A 157 17.51 12.76 -7.87
N THR A 158 16.33 12.15 -7.81
CA THR A 158 15.39 12.41 -6.71
C THR A 158 15.62 11.42 -5.59
N LEU A 159 16.08 11.89 -4.43
CA LEU A 159 16.21 11.12 -3.20
C LEU A 159 15.09 11.48 -2.22
N ALA A 160 14.82 10.59 -1.27
CA ALA A 160 13.89 10.84 -0.18
C ALA A 160 14.51 10.52 1.17
N PHE A 161 14.07 11.23 2.21
CA PHE A 161 14.43 10.93 3.59
C PHE A 161 13.18 10.67 4.42
N ALA A 162 13.37 9.94 5.51
CA ALA A 162 12.37 9.69 6.53
C ALA A 162 13.06 9.58 7.90
N TYR A 163 12.41 9.98 8.98
CA TYR A 163 12.94 9.75 10.33
C TYR A 163 11.83 9.67 11.36
N SER A 164 12.10 9.03 12.51
CA SER A 164 11.24 9.10 13.68
C SER A 164 12.06 9.34 14.94
N THR A 165 11.47 10.06 15.89
CA THR A 165 11.95 10.17 17.27
C THR A 165 11.71 8.90 18.07
N SER A 166 10.80 8.03 17.62
CA SER A 166 10.58 6.72 18.23
C SER A 166 11.69 5.75 17.81
N PRO A 167 12.33 5.04 18.76
CA PRO A 167 13.39 4.07 18.44
C PRO A 167 12.85 2.85 17.70
N VAL A 168 13.76 2.09 17.10
CA VAL A 168 13.48 0.73 16.61
C VAL A 168 13.14 -0.21 17.77
N THR A 169 12.50 -1.35 17.49
CA THR A 169 11.99 -2.27 18.53
C THR A 169 13.12 -3.06 19.20
N ASP A 170 14.07 -3.52 18.39
CA ASP A 170 15.27 -4.23 18.80
C ASP A 170 16.47 -3.61 18.07
N PRO A 171 17.38 -2.89 18.73
CA PRO A 171 18.50 -2.23 18.09
C PRO A 171 19.63 -3.18 17.65
N ASP A 172 19.66 -4.42 18.15
CA ASP A 172 20.68 -5.42 17.79
C ASP A 172 20.35 -6.17 16.49
N ASP A 173 19.08 -6.20 16.08
CA ASP A 173 18.61 -6.93 14.91
C ASP A 173 18.49 -6.03 13.67
N ILE A 174 19.18 -6.38 12.58
CA ILE A 174 19.06 -5.64 11.31
C ILE A 174 17.67 -5.82 10.67
N ASP A 175 16.93 -6.89 10.98
CA ASP A 175 15.54 -7.14 10.53
C ASP A 175 14.48 -6.58 11.50
N THR A 176 14.89 -5.80 12.50
CA THR A 176 14.02 -5.18 13.51
C THR A 176 12.82 -4.43 12.94
N THR A 177 11.74 -4.33 13.74
CA THR A 177 10.56 -3.54 13.41
C THR A 177 10.70 -2.10 13.91
N PHE A 178 10.16 -1.13 13.17
CA PHE A 178 10.22 0.28 13.54
C PHE A 178 9.01 1.06 13.07
N GLY A 179 8.66 2.09 13.84
CA GLY A 179 7.54 3.02 13.61
C GLY A 179 7.43 3.57 12.19
N ARG A 180 6.24 4.05 11.79
CA ARG A 180 6.17 5.00 10.68
C ARG A 180 6.99 6.26 11.04
N HIS A 181 7.64 6.86 10.07
CA HIS A 181 8.37 8.11 10.27
C HIS A 181 7.46 9.26 10.74
N ASP A 182 7.99 10.12 11.60
CA ASP A 182 7.34 11.35 12.08
C ASP A 182 7.31 12.40 10.95
N ALA A 183 8.37 12.44 10.14
CA ALA A 183 8.45 13.29 8.97
C ALA A 183 9.26 12.63 7.85
N HIS A 184 8.99 13.09 6.63
CA HIS A 184 9.66 12.66 5.41
C HIS A 184 9.75 13.84 4.43
N GLY A 185 10.59 13.71 3.43
CA GLY A 185 10.74 14.72 2.39
C GLY A 185 11.55 14.19 1.22
N ARG A 186 11.61 14.99 0.16
CA ARG A 186 12.41 14.71 -1.04
C ARG A 186 13.38 15.84 -1.28
N TRP A 187 14.53 15.50 -1.84
CA TRP A 187 15.44 16.46 -2.44
C TRP A 187 16.06 15.90 -3.70
N SER A 188 16.48 16.79 -4.60
CA SER A 188 17.00 16.41 -5.90
C SER A 188 18.47 16.81 -6.08
N PRO A 189 19.43 16.07 -5.48
CA PRO A 189 20.85 16.41 -5.61
C PRO A 189 21.35 16.10 -7.03
N ASP A 190 22.21 16.99 -7.53
CA ASP A 190 23.00 16.76 -8.74
C ASP A 190 24.27 15.98 -8.39
N PHE A 191 24.31 14.70 -8.78
CA PHE A 191 25.41 13.79 -8.43
C PHE A 191 26.72 14.13 -9.13
N SER A 192 26.73 14.99 -10.16
CA SER A 192 27.98 15.52 -10.71
C SER A 192 28.81 16.29 -9.66
N GLN A 193 28.15 16.83 -8.64
CA GLN A 193 28.78 17.55 -7.52
C GLN A 193 29.18 16.62 -6.35
N ALA A 194 28.81 15.34 -6.41
CA ALA A 194 29.18 14.31 -5.44
C ALA A 194 30.41 13.50 -5.87
N GLN A 195 30.92 13.72 -7.09
CA GLN A 195 32.08 13.03 -7.63
C GLN A 195 33.38 13.46 -6.95
N HIS A 196 34.24 12.49 -6.62
CA HIS A 196 35.57 12.76 -6.06
C HIS A 196 36.64 11.82 -6.65
N PRO A 197 37.84 12.32 -7.00
CA PRO A 197 38.94 11.50 -7.53
C PRO A 197 39.43 10.46 -6.52
N ASP A 198 39.54 10.86 -5.24
CA ASP A 198 40.07 10.01 -4.17
C ASP A 198 39.01 9.05 -3.56
N PHE A 199 37.85 8.87 -4.22
CA PHE A 199 36.73 8.10 -3.67
C PHE A 199 37.14 6.69 -3.21
N TYR A 200 37.84 5.96 -4.07
CA TYR A 200 38.27 4.59 -3.76
C TYR A 200 39.42 4.54 -2.74
N ASP A 201 40.25 5.58 -2.69
CA ASP A 201 41.37 5.68 -1.74
C ASP A 201 40.88 5.78 -0.29
N TRP A 202 39.64 6.25 -0.07
CA TRP A 202 39.06 6.38 1.27
C TRP A 202 38.74 5.05 1.97
N PHE A 203 38.78 3.93 1.24
CA PHE A 203 38.46 2.62 1.78
C PHE A 203 39.34 1.49 1.21
N GLU A 204 40.44 1.82 0.53
CA GLU A 204 41.35 0.83 -0.06
C GLU A 204 41.97 -0.12 0.98
N ASP A 205 42.19 0.37 2.21
CA ASP A 205 42.79 -0.37 3.32
C ASP A 205 41.75 -1.11 4.19
N ILE A 206 40.47 -1.05 3.84
CA ILE A 206 39.39 -1.68 4.62
C ILE A 206 39.08 -3.05 4.03
N GLU A 207 39.36 -4.10 4.79
CA GLU A 207 38.94 -5.45 4.42
C GLU A 207 37.43 -5.61 4.64
N PHE A 208 36.67 -5.58 3.54
CA PHE A 208 35.25 -5.91 3.57
C PHE A 208 35.06 -7.43 3.68
N PRO A 209 34.42 -7.95 4.75
CA PRO A 209 34.11 -9.36 4.82
C PRO A 209 33.15 -9.72 3.69
N CYS A 210 33.51 -10.73 2.88
CA CYS A 210 32.62 -11.27 1.86
C CYS A 210 31.33 -11.76 2.54
N PRO A 211 30.13 -11.34 2.11
CA PRO A 211 28.90 -11.75 2.75
C PRO A 211 28.76 -13.28 2.71
N THR A 212 28.81 -13.91 3.88
CA THR A 212 28.50 -15.33 4.03
C THR A 212 26.98 -15.48 3.88
N VAL A 213 26.49 -15.57 2.65
CA VAL A 213 25.11 -15.97 2.37
C VAL A 213 24.93 -17.38 2.93
N PRO A 214 24.04 -17.62 3.92
CA PRO A 214 23.67 -18.96 4.30
C PRO A 214 23.03 -19.61 3.05
N PRO A 215 23.47 -20.81 2.62
CA PRO A 215 22.87 -21.44 1.46
C PRO A 215 21.38 -21.67 1.74
N PRO A 216 20.48 -21.43 0.76
CA PRO A 216 19.10 -21.87 0.90
C PRO A 216 19.12 -23.39 1.06
N THR A 217 18.70 -23.90 2.22
CA THR A 217 18.47 -25.32 2.44
C THR A 217 17.28 -25.76 1.60
N SER A 218 17.53 -26.06 0.33
CA SER A 218 16.58 -26.73 -0.54
C SER A 218 17.13 -28.12 -0.87
N SER A 219 16.59 -29.13 -0.20
CA SER A 219 16.72 -30.51 -0.64
C SER A 219 15.37 -31.18 -0.49
N VAL A 220 14.61 -31.21 -1.58
CA VAL A 220 13.44 -32.10 -1.72
C VAL A 220 13.84 -33.19 -2.72
N PRO A 221 13.76 -34.48 -2.36
CA PRO A 221 14.03 -35.58 -3.29
C PRO A 221 12.92 -35.68 -4.34
N ALA A 222 13.31 -35.82 -5.60
CA ALA A 222 12.39 -36.17 -6.68
C ALA A 222 11.96 -37.65 -6.53
N SER A 223 10.67 -37.89 -6.34
CA SER A 223 10.05 -39.20 -6.55
C SER A 223 9.02 -39.11 -7.66
N THR A 224 9.34 -39.73 -8.79
CA THR A 224 8.46 -39.96 -9.92
C THR A 224 7.50 -41.12 -9.61
N SER A 225 6.19 -40.83 -9.65
CA SER A 225 5.18 -41.88 -9.81
C SER A 225 4.01 -41.34 -10.62
N SER A 226 3.79 -41.96 -11.77
CA SER A 226 2.70 -41.69 -12.71
C SER A 226 1.53 -42.62 -12.42
N ILE A 227 0.37 -42.09 -12.00
CA ILE A 227 -0.91 -42.81 -12.01
C ILE A 227 -2.07 -41.81 -12.27
N PRO A 228 -3.27 -42.24 -12.67
CA PRO A 228 -3.91 -41.88 -13.93
C PRO A 228 -4.97 -40.78 -13.79
N ILE A 229 -5.24 -40.14 -14.92
CA ILE A 229 -6.25 -39.10 -15.13
C ILE A 229 -7.66 -39.63 -14.80
N PRO A 230 -8.42 -39.02 -13.87
CA PRO A 230 -9.86 -39.15 -13.82
C PRO A 230 -10.51 -38.10 -14.72
N THR A 231 -11.51 -38.55 -15.48
CA THR A 231 -12.42 -37.75 -16.30
C THR A 231 -13.26 -36.76 -15.47
N PRO A 232 -13.68 -35.63 -16.07
CA PRO A 232 -14.40 -34.57 -15.38
C PRO A 232 -15.91 -34.86 -15.34
N SER A 233 -16.43 -35.18 -14.16
CA SER A 233 -17.84 -34.98 -13.83
C SER A 233 -17.99 -35.12 -12.31
N ASP A 234 -18.06 -33.99 -11.63
CA ASP A 234 -18.94 -33.72 -10.49
C ASP A 234 -18.43 -32.44 -9.84
N ASP A 235 -19.19 -31.37 -10.00
CA ASP A 235 -19.05 -30.19 -9.14
C ASP A 235 -19.35 -30.66 -7.72
N PRO A 236 -18.38 -30.66 -6.78
CA PRO A 236 -18.63 -31.18 -5.46
C PRO A 236 -19.67 -30.28 -4.78
N ALA A 237 -20.74 -30.90 -4.28
CA ALA A 237 -21.63 -30.29 -3.30
C ALA A 237 -20.80 -29.53 -2.25
N ASP A 238 -21.29 -28.36 -1.82
CA ASP A 238 -20.60 -27.57 -0.80
C ASP A 238 -20.21 -28.49 0.37
N PRO A 239 -18.91 -28.62 0.69
CA PRO A 239 -18.50 -29.46 1.80
C PRO A 239 -19.18 -28.95 3.07
N ASP A 240 -19.58 -29.88 3.95
CA ASP A 240 -20.14 -29.52 5.26
C ASP A 240 -19.23 -28.44 5.91
N PRO A 241 -19.81 -27.36 6.45
CA PRO A 241 -19.03 -26.27 7.02
C PRO A 241 -18.11 -26.84 8.10
N LEU A 242 -16.81 -26.62 7.94
CA LEU A 242 -15.83 -27.03 8.92
C LEU A 242 -16.15 -26.37 10.27
N PRO A 243 -15.89 -27.06 11.39
CA PRO A 243 -16.14 -26.48 12.70
C PRO A 243 -15.29 -25.22 12.88
N VAL A 244 -15.76 -24.36 13.79
CA VAL A 244 -14.96 -23.22 14.23
C VAL A 244 -14.35 -23.59 15.58
N PRO A 245 -13.02 -23.75 15.65
CA PRO A 245 -12.34 -24.16 16.86
C PRO A 245 -12.32 -23.04 17.90
N SER A 246 -12.01 -23.36 19.15
CA SER A 246 -11.73 -22.32 20.16
C SER A 246 -10.35 -21.69 19.99
N SER A 247 -9.40 -22.46 19.44
CA SER A 247 -8.01 -22.08 19.19
C SER A 247 -7.38 -23.11 18.26
N CYS A 248 -6.33 -22.73 17.51
CA CYS A 248 -5.59 -23.67 16.67
C CYS A 248 -4.31 -24.19 17.33
N PRO A 249 -4.01 -25.51 17.26
CA PRO A 249 -2.78 -26.07 17.82
C PRO A 249 -1.52 -25.41 17.24
N GLY A 250 -0.57 -25.05 18.11
CA GLY A 250 0.71 -24.45 17.68
C GLY A 250 0.63 -22.98 17.26
N VAL A 251 -0.56 -22.36 17.29
CA VAL A 251 -0.75 -20.95 16.99
C VAL A 251 -0.68 -20.14 18.28
N SER A 252 0.13 -19.08 18.27
CA SER A 252 0.24 -18.12 19.38
C SER A 252 -1.11 -17.45 19.64
N SER A 253 -1.30 -16.94 20.86
CA SER A 253 -2.48 -16.11 21.16
C SER A 253 -2.45 -14.81 20.33
N PHE A 254 -3.57 -14.08 20.32
CA PHE A 254 -3.59 -12.71 19.84
C PHE A 254 -2.56 -11.87 20.60
N ARG A 255 -1.82 -11.03 19.88
CA ARG A 255 -0.80 -10.14 20.48
C ARG A 255 -1.38 -8.93 21.21
N SER A 256 -2.58 -8.51 20.84
CA SER A 256 -3.30 -7.40 21.47
C SER A 256 -4.69 -7.85 21.92
N GLY A 257 -5.23 -7.14 22.92
CA GLY A 257 -6.62 -7.28 23.34
C GLY A 257 -7.57 -6.92 22.19
N PHE A 258 -8.70 -7.62 22.13
CA PHE A 258 -9.70 -7.43 21.08
C PHE A 258 -11.12 -7.60 21.63
N GLY A 259 -12.08 -6.94 21.00
CA GLY A 259 -13.49 -7.16 21.22
C GLY A 259 -14.16 -7.76 19.98
N VAL A 260 -15.30 -8.41 20.22
CA VAL A 260 -16.19 -8.92 19.16
C VAL A 260 -17.63 -8.52 19.46
N ALA A 261 -18.42 -8.33 18.41
CA ALA A 261 -19.84 -8.02 18.55
C ALA A 261 -20.58 -9.20 19.21
N ASN A 262 -21.70 -8.90 19.87
CA ASN A 262 -22.52 -9.95 20.48
C ASN A 262 -22.95 -10.98 19.41
N GLY A 263 -22.82 -12.27 19.73
CA GLY A 263 -23.08 -13.36 18.79
C GLY A 263 -21.94 -13.62 17.79
N TRP A 264 -20.76 -13.03 17.99
CA TRP A 264 -19.56 -13.33 17.20
C TRP A 264 -18.44 -13.92 18.06
N ARG A 265 -17.55 -14.67 17.39
CA ARG A 265 -16.25 -15.11 17.92
C ARG A 265 -15.14 -14.83 16.91
N ALA A 266 -13.93 -14.66 17.42
CA ALA A 266 -12.71 -14.55 16.64
C ALA A 266 -11.71 -15.64 17.05
N VAL A 267 -11.03 -16.24 16.06
CA VAL A 267 -10.02 -17.29 16.24
C VAL A 267 -8.80 -16.93 15.40
N LYS A 268 -7.60 -17.02 15.98
CA LYS A 268 -6.35 -16.86 15.24
C LYS A 268 -5.97 -18.19 14.59
N LEU A 269 -5.79 -18.16 13.26
CA LEU A 269 -5.46 -19.31 12.43
C LEU A 269 -3.95 -19.44 12.18
N ALA A 270 -3.26 -18.33 12.06
CA ALA A 270 -1.81 -18.30 11.85
C ALA A 270 -1.20 -16.98 12.31
N GLY A 271 0.11 -17.02 12.51
CA GLY A 271 1.00 -15.89 12.72
C GLY A 271 2.28 -16.07 11.92
N ASN A 272 3.11 -15.02 11.83
CA ASN A 272 4.39 -14.99 11.11
C ASN A 272 4.29 -15.17 9.58
N LEU A 273 3.17 -14.79 8.98
CA LEU A 273 3.10 -14.60 7.52
C LEU A 273 3.88 -13.34 7.13
N ARG A 274 4.39 -13.29 5.90
CA ARG A 274 5.06 -12.11 5.36
C ARG A 274 4.04 -11.15 4.78
N THR A 275 3.64 -10.15 5.58
CA THR A 275 2.74 -9.05 5.14
C THR A 275 1.54 -9.59 4.34
N PRO A 276 0.67 -10.45 4.93
CA PRO A 276 -0.47 -11.03 4.22
C PRO A 276 -1.45 -9.93 3.81
N ARG A 277 -1.91 -9.92 2.55
CA ARG A 277 -2.74 -8.86 1.95
C ARG A 277 -4.04 -9.44 1.43
N GLY A 278 -4.31 -9.36 0.12
CA GLY A 278 -5.54 -9.89 -0.44
C GLY A 278 -5.64 -11.40 -0.25
N ILE A 279 -6.85 -11.88 -0.01
CA ILE A 279 -7.14 -13.30 0.21
C ILE A 279 -8.34 -13.74 -0.63
N VAL A 280 -8.28 -14.95 -1.17
CA VAL A 280 -9.42 -15.58 -1.86
C VAL A 280 -9.53 -17.04 -1.44
N LEU A 281 -10.71 -17.63 -1.64
CA LEU A 281 -10.95 -19.03 -1.35
C LEU A 281 -11.10 -19.81 -2.66
N ASP A 282 -10.47 -20.97 -2.76
CA ASP A 282 -10.66 -21.86 -3.90
C ASP A 282 -11.89 -22.78 -3.79
N THR A 283 -12.18 -23.51 -4.86
CA THR A 283 -13.30 -24.46 -4.92
C THR A 283 -13.12 -25.69 -4.02
N ARG A 284 -11.95 -25.90 -3.44
CA ARG A 284 -11.68 -26.93 -2.41
C ARG A 284 -11.76 -26.37 -0.99
N GLY A 285 -12.02 -25.07 -0.82
CA GLY A 285 -12.04 -24.40 0.47
C GLY A 285 -10.65 -24.07 1.02
N ASN A 286 -9.60 -24.14 0.20
CA ASN A 286 -8.27 -23.68 0.56
C ASN A 286 -8.22 -22.15 0.50
N LEU A 287 -7.47 -21.54 1.40
CA LEU A 287 -7.25 -20.10 1.42
C LEU A 287 -5.98 -19.78 0.62
N LEU A 288 -6.11 -18.89 -0.36
CA LEU A 288 -4.99 -18.34 -1.12
C LEU A 288 -4.71 -16.93 -0.59
N VAL A 289 -3.45 -16.64 -0.28
CA VAL A 289 -3.05 -15.41 0.39
C VAL A 289 -1.90 -14.77 -0.38
N VAL A 290 -2.02 -13.49 -0.71
CA VAL A 290 -0.88 -12.70 -1.18
C VAL A 290 -0.03 -12.34 0.03
N GLU A 291 1.18 -12.86 0.09
CA GLU A 291 2.21 -12.47 1.06
C GLU A 291 3.18 -11.50 0.36
N SER A 292 3.01 -10.20 0.62
CA SER A 292 3.74 -9.16 -0.12
C SER A 292 5.25 -9.29 0.06
N GLY A 293 6.00 -9.31 -1.05
CA GLY A 293 7.43 -9.60 -1.04
C GLY A 293 7.79 -11.10 -0.99
N LEU A 294 6.80 -12.00 -1.10
CA LEU A 294 6.99 -13.44 -1.29
C LEU A 294 6.27 -13.94 -2.55
N GLY A 295 4.97 -13.69 -2.64
CA GLY A 295 4.11 -14.15 -3.72
C GLY A 295 2.75 -14.62 -3.22
N VAL A 296 2.23 -15.74 -3.74
CA VAL A 296 0.96 -16.32 -3.29
C VAL A 296 1.22 -17.63 -2.54
N THR A 297 0.67 -17.76 -1.35
CA THR A 297 0.65 -18.99 -0.56
C THR A 297 -0.74 -19.61 -0.57
N VAL A 298 -0.80 -20.93 -0.38
CA VAL A 298 -2.05 -21.71 -0.26
C VAL A 298 -2.06 -22.44 1.07
N HIS A 299 -3.18 -22.36 1.79
CA HIS A 299 -3.40 -22.96 3.10
C HIS A 299 -4.61 -23.90 3.06
N THR A 300 -4.41 -25.16 3.43
CA THR A 300 -5.49 -26.16 3.52
C THR A 300 -6.03 -26.22 4.95
N PHE A 301 -7.27 -26.67 5.11
CA PHE A 301 -7.88 -26.87 6.42
C PHE A 301 -7.99 -28.34 6.81
N GLY A 302 -7.75 -28.63 8.08
CA GLY A 302 -8.02 -29.92 8.71
C GLY A 302 -9.48 -30.05 9.15
N PRO A 303 -9.88 -31.26 9.60
CA PRO A 303 -11.24 -31.51 10.07
C PRO A 303 -11.61 -30.74 11.35
N ASP A 304 -10.62 -30.18 12.06
CA ASP A 304 -10.79 -29.33 13.25
C ASP A 304 -11.04 -27.84 12.90
N GLY A 305 -11.01 -27.49 11.61
CA GLY A 305 -11.18 -26.11 11.14
C GLY A 305 -9.92 -25.26 11.20
N CYS A 306 -8.77 -25.83 11.59
CA CYS A 306 -7.46 -25.17 11.59
C CYS A 306 -6.68 -25.47 10.31
N PHE A 307 -5.57 -24.77 10.09
CA PHE A 307 -4.71 -25.10 8.95
C PHE A 307 -4.04 -26.47 9.10
N ALA A 308 -4.13 -27.29 8.06
CA ALA A 308 -3.48 -28.59 7.98
C ALA A 308 -2.13 -28.53 7.26
N SER A 309 -2.02 -27.70 6.22
CA SER A 309 -0.77 -27.50 5.48
C SER A 309 -0.71 -26.11 4.85
N SER A 310 0.50 -25.66 4.53
CA SER A 310 0.74 -24.40 3.84
C SER A 310 1.93 -24.55 2.89
N LYS A 311 1.87 -23.92 1.72
CA LYS A 311 3.01 -23.85 0.78
C LYS A 311 2.94 -22.61 -0.10
N THR A 312 4.08 -22.19 -0.62
CA THR A 312 4.15 -21.18 -1.69
C THR A 312 3.63 -21.76 -3.00
N LEU A 313 2.58 -21.15 -3.54
CA LEU A 313 1.97 -21.48 -4.83
C LEU A 313 2.62 -20.70 -5.98
N ILE A 314 2.86 -19.41 -5.78
CA ILE A 314 3.56 -18.51 -6.71
C ILE A 314 4.70 -17.85 -5.95
N SER A 315 5.93 -17.96 -6.45
CA SER A 315 7.10 -17.26 -5.91
C SER A 315 7.40 -16.05 -6.79
N ASN A 316 6.82 -14.91 -6.46
CA ASN A 316 7.03 -13.64 -7.17
C ASN A 316 6.92 -12.48 -6.16
N ALA A 317 8.07 -11.94 -5.77
CA ALA A 317 8.16 -10.86 -4.78
C ALA A 317 7.53 -9.53 -5.26
N ALA A 318 7.22 -9.39 -6.56
CA ALA A 318 6.52 -8.23 -7.10
C ALA A 318 5.09 -8.07 -6.59
N LEU A 319 4.46 -9.21 -6.28
CA LEU A 319 3.05 -9.27 -5.92
C LEU A 319 2.87 -8.62 -4.55
N ASN A 320 1.88 -7.71 -4.46
CA ASN A 320 1.77 -6.86 -3.28
C ASN A 320 0.37 -6.75 -2.67
N HIS A 321 -0.70 -7.04 -3.41
CA HIS A 321 -2.04 -6.94 -2.84
C HIS A 321 -3.14 -7.69 -3.61
N GLY A 322 -3.42 -7.31 -4.85
CA GLY A 322 -4.63 -7.75 -5.54
C GLY A 322 -4.57 -9.23 -5.91
N ILE A 323 -5.66 -9.94 -5.63
CA ILE A 323 -5.87 -11.34 -5.96
C ILE A 323 -7.34 -11.58 -6.28
N GLY A 324 -7.63 -12.41 -7.26
CA GLY A 324 -8.99 -12.78 -7.66
C GLY A 324 -8.99 -14.14 -8.32
N LEU A 325 -10.01 -14.94 -8.03
CA LEU A 325 -10.18 -16.27 -8.60
C LEU A 325 -11.54 -16.34 -9.28
N THR A 326 -11.57 -16.82 -10.53
CA THR A 326 -12.84 -17.03 -11.24
C THR A 326 -13.73 -18.02 -10.49
N ALA A 327 -15.05 -17.89 -10.63
CA ALA A 327 -16.02 -18.70 -9.90
C ALA A 327 -15.87 -20.22 -10.13
N ASP A 328 -15.33 -20.63 -11.29
CA ASP A 328 -15.01 -22.04 -11.59
C ASP A 328 -13.74 -22.56 -10.88
N GLY A 329 -13.00 -21.68 -10.20
CA GLY A 329 -11.77 -21.99 -9.49
C GLY A 329 -10.59 -22.30 -10.39
N ARG A 330 -10.61 -21.89 -11.67
CA ARG A 330 -9.59 -22.28 -12.66
C ARG A 330 -8.66 -21.18 -13.13
N THR A 331 -9.02 -19.91 -12.94
CA THR A 331 -8.19 -18.79 -13.41
C THR A 331 -7.93 -17.83 -12.26
N LEU A 332 -6.67 -17.76 -11.85
CA LEU A 332 -6.18 -16.91 -10.78
C LEU A 332 -5.53 -15.66 -11.38
N TYR A 333 -6.01 -14.50 -10.95
CA TYR A 333 -5.42 -13.20 -11.26
C TYR A 333 -4.72 -12.64 -10.03
N VAL A 334 -3.51 -12.12 -10.22
CA VAL A 334 -2.72 -11.50 -9.14
C VAL A 334 -1.97 -10.28 -9.68
N THR A 335 -1.81 -9.25 -8.88
CA THR A 335 -1.17 -7.99 -9.31
C THR A 335 0.14 -7.70 -8.57
N SER A 336 1.11 -7.19 -9.34
CA SER A 336 2.15 -6.30 -8.82
C SER A 336 1.70 -4.84 -8.94
N MET A 337 2.57 -3.90 -8.56
CA MET A 337 2.34 -2.47 -8.77
C MET A 337 2.18 -2.09 -10.26
N THR A 338 2.88 -2.78 -11.17
CA THR A 338 2.96 -2.40 -12.59
C THR A 338 2.15 -3.30 -13.51
N THR A 339 1.81 -4.51 -13.07
CA THR A 339 1.32 -5.59 -13.94
C THR A 339 0.26 -6.46 -13.26
N ALA A 340 -0.77 -6.83 -14.01
CA ALA A 340 -1.72 -7.88 -13.65
C ALA A 340 -1.37 -9.16 -14.42
N PHE A 341 -1.27 -10.26 -13.69
CA PHE A 341 -0.91 -11.58 -14.19
C PHE A 341 -2.10 -12.53 -14.10
N GLU A 342 -2.20 -13.43 -15.07
CA GLU A 342 -3.14 -14.54 -15.13
C GLU A 342 -2.39 -15.87 -15.02
N TYR A 343 -2.95 -16.80 -14.25
CA TYR A 343 -2.49 -18.17 -14.10
C TYR A 343 -3.66 -19.13 -14.26
N SER A 344 -3.48 -20.21 -15.02
CA SER A 344 -4.36 -21.37 -14.88
C SER A 344 -4.06 -22.04 -13.52
N TYR A 345 -5.09 -22.36 -12.77
CA TYR A 345 -5.01 -22.89 -11.41
C TYR A 345 -5.70 -24.25 -11.30
N ASP A 346 -5.02 -25.19 -10.65
CA ASP A 346 -5.60 -26.48 -10.25
C ASP A 346 -5.73 -26.52 -8.72
N PRO A 347 -6.95 -26.46 -8.16
CA PRO A 347 -7.17 -26.47 -6.71
C PRO A 347 -6.96 -27.85 -6.07
N VAL A 348 -6.94 -28.93 -6.87
CA VAL A 348 -6.68 -30.30 -6.38
C VAL A 348 -5.18 -30.53 -6.27
N ALA A 349 -4.44 -30.23 -7.33
CA ALA A 349 -2.98 -30.35 -7.34
C ALA A 349 -2.28 -29.20 -6.59
N GLN A 350 -2.99 -28.09 -6.38
CA GLN A 350 -2.47 -26.84 -5.83
C GLN A 350 -1.26 -26.38 -6.64
N THR A 351 -1.46 -26.22 -7.94
CA THR A 351 -0.43 -25.81 -8.90
C THR A 351 -0.98 -24.72 -9.80
N VAL A 352 -0.08 -23.88 -10.31
CA VAL A 352 -0.37 -22.87 -11.33
C VAL A 352 0.42 -23.12 -12.61
N SER A 353 -0.04 -22.58 -13.72
CA SER A 353 0.73 -22.49 -14.96
C SER A 353 1.88 -21.48 -14.83
N SER A 354 2.66 -21.30 -15.91
CA SER A 354 3.45 -20.08 -16.10
C SER A 354 2.55 -18.85 -16.15
N GLU A 355 3.10 -17.69 -15.81
CA GLU A 355 2.38 -16.41 -15.83
C GLU A 355 2.05 -15.94 -17.25
N ARG A 356 0.88 -15.33 -17.41
CA ARG A 356 0.49 -14.56 -18.59
C ARG A 356 0.20 -13.13 -18.18
N ILE A 357 0.85 -12.16 -18.81
CA ILE A 357 0.57 -10.74 -18.58
C ILE A 357 -0.76 -10.38 -19.25
N VAL A 358 -1.70 -9.83 -18.49
CA VAL A 358 -3.03 -9.41 -18.99
C VAL A 358 -3.23 -7.91 -18.97
N VAL A 359 -2.61 -7.20 -18.03
CA VAL A 359 -2.59 -5.73 -17.97
C VAL A 359 -1.22 -5.26 -17.51
N THR A 360 -0.70 -4.17 -18.06
CA THR A 360 0.65 -3.67 -17.78
C THR A 360 0.74 -2.16 -17.99
N GLY A 361 1.86 -1.56 -17.61
CA GLY A 361 2.07 -0.11 -17.68
C GLY A 361 1.27 0.64 -16.62
N MET A 362 0.92 -0.02 -15.51
CA MET A 362 0.43 0.67 -14.32
C MET A 362 1.59 1.44 -13.68
N ILE A 363 1.33 2.68 -13.23
CA ILE A 363 2.37 3.57 -12.70
C ILE A 363 3.13 2.93 -11.53
N GLN A 364 4.44 3.17 -11.44
CA GLN A 364 5.25 2.78 -10.29
C GLN A 364 5.33 3.93 -9.26
N GLY A 365 5.33 3.64 -7.96
CA GLY A 365 5.33 4.62 -6.88
C GLY A 365 3.93 5.01 -6.41
N GLY A 366 3.86 6.05 -5.56
CA GLY A 366 2.60 6.54 -4.99
C GLY A 366 1.83 5.47 -4.23
N HIS A 367 0.51 5.40 -4.42
CA HIS A 367 -0.30 4.30 -3.88
C HIS A 367 0.03 3.00 -4.63
N PRO A 368 0.59 1.99 -3.95
CA PRO A 368 1.30 0.90 -4.61
C PRO A 368 0.42 -0.29 -5.02
N THR A 369 -0.76 -0.42 -4.43
CA THR A 369 -1.63 -1.58 -4.59
C THR A 369 -2.48 -1.47 -5.85
N ARG A 370 -2.72 -2.61 -6.52
CA ARG A 370 -3.66 -2.72 -7.64
C ARG A 370 -4.75 -3.71 -7.23
N ALA A 371 -5.72 -3.24 -6.46
CA ALA A 371 -6.85 -4.08 -6.06
C ALA A 371 -7.61 -4.54 -7.29
N LEU A 372 -8.10 -5.77 -7.27
CA LEU A 372 -8.81 -6.36 -8.40
C LEU A 372 -10.01 -7.16 -7.92
N ILE A 373 -11.05 -7.19 -8.74
CA ILE A 373 -12.22 -8.04 -8.51
C ILE A 373 -12.73 -8.59 -9.85
N ILE A 374 -13.28 -9.80 -9.80
CA ILE A 374 -13.95 -10.46 -10.93
C ILE A 374 -15.45 -10.42 -10.62
N PRO A 375 -16.26 -9.64 -11.35
CA PRO A 375 -17.69 -9.56 -11.10
C PRO A 375 -18.37 -10.92 -11.32
N PRO A 376 -19.18 -11.45 -10.38
CA PRO A 376 -19.74 -12.81 -10.49
C PRO A 376 -20.55 -13.06 -11.77
N ALA A 377 -21.35 -12.10 -12.22
CA ALA A 377 -22.13 -12.21 -13.46
C ALA A 377 -21.29 -12.08 -14.74
N TYR A 378 -20.07 -11.53 -14.64
CA TYR A 378 -19.20 -11.25 -15.77
C TYR A 378 -17.79 -11.81 -15.50
N PRO A 379 -17.62 -13.14 -15.45
CA PRO A 379 -16.35 -13.77 -15.08
C PRO A 379 -15.20 -13.54 -16.06
N HIS A 380 -15.48 -12.91 -17.20
CA HIS A 380 -14.51 -12.49 -18.20
C HIS A 380 -14.05 -11.03 -18.00
N LEU A 381 -14.70 -10.25 -17.13
CA LEU A 381 -14.28 -8.89 -16.84
C LEU A 381 -13.34 -8.89 -15.63
N LEU A 382 -12.23 -8.17 -15.77
CA LEU A 382 -11.30 -7.90 -14.67
C LEU A 382 -11.39 -6.40 -14.35
N VAL A 383 -11.86 -6.08 -13.15
CA VAL A 383 -11.92 -4.71 -12.63
C VAL A 383 -10.66 -4.46 -11.81
N ILE A 384 -9.96 -3.36 -12.07
CA ILE A 384 -8.71 -2.99 -11.39
C ILE A 384 -8.80 -1.54 -10.90
N SER A 385 -8.55 -1.35 -9.60
CA SER A 385 -8.37 -0.04 -8.99
C SER A 385 -6.89 0.36 -8.96
N LEU A 386 -6.61 1.63 -9.27
CA LEU A 386 -5.28 2.23 -9.19
C LEU A 386 -5.36 3.59 -8.50
N GLY A 387 -4.67 3.73 -7.38
CA GLY A 387 -4.65 4.96 -6.58
C GLY A 387 -3.76 6.08 -7.13
N SER A 388 -3.76 7.23 -6.46
CA SER A 388 -3.01 8.42 -6.84
C SER A 388 -1.51 8.27 -6.63
N TYR A 389 -0.73 9.16 -7.24
CA TYR A 389 0.72 9.18 -7.05
C TYR A 389 1.16 9.89 -5.75
N ASP A 390 0.36 10.84 -5.29
CA ASP A 390 0.62 11.66 -4.10
C ASP A 390 -0.67 11.81 -3.29
N ASN A 391 -0.58 12.43 -2.12
CA ASN A 391 -1.72 12.73 -1.26
C ASN A 391 -2.79 13.55 -1.99
N ILE A 392 -2.37 14.61 -2.69
CA ILE A 392 -3.19 15.43 -3.60
C ILE A 392 -2.50 15.49 -4.97
N ASP A 393 -2.96 14.64 -5.88
CA ASP A 393 -2.43 14.42 -7.22
C ASP A 393 -3.29 15.18 -8.24
N HIS A 394 -3.09 16.50 -8.31
CA HIS A 394 -3.85 17.39 -9.18
C HIS A 394 -4.02 16.94 -10.65
N PRO A 395 -3.01 16.33 -11.30
CA PRO A 395 -3.17 15.77 -12.65
C PRO A 395 -4.33 14.79 -12.82
N THR A 396 -4.75 14.08 -11.77
CA THR A 396 -5.84 13.07 -11.84
C THR A 396 -7.23 13.63 -12.11
N ILE A 397 -7.37 14.97 -12.14
CA ILE A 397 -8.57 15.60 -12.69
C ILE A 397 -8.81 15.22 -14.16
N ASP A 398 -7.76 14.83 -14.88
CA ASP A 398 -7.83 14.27 -16.22
C ASP A 398 -7.71 12.73 -16.15
N PRO A 399 -8.77 11.97 -16.50
CA PRO A 399 -8.75 10.50 -16.44
C PRO A 399 -7.72 9.86 -17.39
N SER A 400 -7.22 10.59 -18.40
CA SER A 400 -6.16 10.10 -19.31
C SER A 400 -4.81 9.88 -18.61
N VAL A 401 -4.63 10.49 -17.43
CA VAL A 401 -3.46 10.29 -16.57
C VAL A 401 -3.41 8.85 -16.02
N GLY A 402 -4.55 8.16 -15.94
CA GLY A 402 -4.63 6.75 -15.57
C GLY A 402 -4.30 6.46 -14.10
N ARG A 403 -4.63 7.38 -13.19
CA ARG A 403 -4.48 7.22 -11.73
C ARG A 403 -5.71 7.75 -10.99
N ALA A 404 -5.87 7.34 -9.74
CA ALA A 404 -7.06 7.62 -8.92
C ALA A 404 -8.35 7.20 -9.66
N ILE A 405 -8.36 5.95 -10.12
CA ILE A 405 -9.29 5.47 -11.15
C ILE A 405 -9.55 3.97 -11.01
N VAL A 406 -10.77 3.55 -11.35
CA VAL A 406 -11.15 2.14 -11.49
C VAL A 406 -11.44 1.87 -12.96
N LYS A 407 -10.84 0.81 -13.50
CA LYS A 407 -10.98 0.43 -14.92
C LYS A 407 -11.39 -1.03 -15.07
N VAL A 408 -12.03 -1.33 -16.20
CA VAL A 408 -12.45 -2.68 -16.56
C VAL A 408 -11.76 -3.13 -17.84
N PHE A 409 -11.34 -4.40 -17.85
CA PHE A 409 -10.67 -5.06 -18.97
C PHE A 409 -11.38 -6.37 -19.31
N ASP A 410 -11.56 -6.66 -20.61
CA ASP A 410 -12.19 -7.90 -21.07
C ASP A 410 -11.13 -8.99 -21.31
N MET A 411 -11.12 -10.03 -20.49
CA MET A 411 -10.13 -11.10 -20.54
C MET A 411 -10.25 -12.02 -21.77
N ARG A 412 -11.32 -11.87 -22.58
CA ARG A 412 -11.48 -12.63 -23.84
C ARG A 412 -10.59 -12.09 -24.96
N ASP A 413 -10.28 -10.80 -24.93
CA ASP A 413 -9.64 -10.07 -26.05
C ASP A 413 -8.28 -9.47 -25.65
N VAL A 414 -7.58 -10.10 -24.70
CA VAL A 414 -6.28 -9.62 -24.21
C VAL A 414 -5.25 -9.62 -25.35
N PRO A 415 -4.68 -8.45 -25.69
CA PRO A 415 -3.68 -8.36 -26.75
C PRO A 415 -2.36 -9.03 -26.33
N GLN A 416 -1.49 -9.32 -27.32
CA GLN A 416 -0.17 -9.85 -27.03
C GLN A 416 0.61 -8.88 -26.12
N GLY A 417 1.07 -9.37 -24.97
CA GLY A 417 1.76 -8.56 -23.96
C GLY A 417 0.83 -7.83 -22.97
N GLY A 418 -0.48 -8.08 -23.03
CA GLY A 418 -1.48 -7.50 -22.13
C GLY A 418 -1.94 -6.10 -22.51
N TYR A 419 -3.07 -5.68 -21.96
CA TYR A 419 -3.58 -4.32 -22.12
C TYR A 419 -2.62 -3.29 -21.52
N ARG A 420 -2.45 -2.15 -22.19
CA ARG A 420 -1.79 -0.97 -21.62
C ARG A 420 -2.79 -0.21 -20.74
N TYR A 421 -2.53 -0.15 -19.44
CA TYR A 421 -3.47 0.38 -18.45
C TYR A 421 -3.96 1.79 -18.79
N ASN A 422 -3.07 2.71 -19.13
CA ASN A 422 -3.45 4.11 -19.37
C ASN A 422 -4.29 4.31 -20.64
N THR A 423 -4.10 3.49 -21.68
CA THR A 423 -4.70 3.73 -23.01
C THR A 423 -5.77 2.72 -23.41
N GLN A 424 -5.94 1.63 -22.65
CA GLN A 424 -6.91 0.56 -22.94
C GLN A 424 -7.74 0.21 -21.71
N GLY A 425 -8.80 -0.59 -21.88
CA GLY A 425 -9.84 -0.76 -20.87
C GLY A 425 -10.74 0.48 -20.76
N TYR A 426 -11.93 0.31 -20.22
CA TYR A 426 -12.90 1.39 -20.05
C TYR A 426 -13.04 1.79 -18.58
N LEU A 427 -13.61 2.97 -18.35
CA LEU A 427 -13.75 3.55 -17.03
C LEU A 427 -14.89 2.87 -16.24
N LEU A 428 -14.65 2.67 -14.95
CA LEU A 428 -15.67 2.36 -13.94
C LEU A 428 -15.68 3.44 -12.84
N GLY A 429 -15.31 4.67 -13.19
CA GLY A 429 -15.18 5.80 -12.27
C GLY A 429 -13.74 6.31 -12.15
N TYR A 430 -13.60 7.63 -11.99
CA TYR A 430 -12.32 8.31 -11.76
C TYR A 430 -12.46 9.44 -10.72
N GLY A 431 -11.35 9.96 -10.23
CA GLY A 431 -11.35 10.86 -9.08
C GLY A 431 -11.63 10.09 -7.79
N LEU A 432 -11.04 8.91 -7.69
CA LEU A 432 -11.06 7.99 -6.55
C LEU A 432 -9.61 7.84 -6.06
N ARG A 433 -9.20 8.64 -5.08
CA ARG A 433 -7.83 8.77 -4.57
C ARG A 433 -7.11 7.43 -4.44
N ASN A 434 -7.66 6.48 -3.69
CA ASN A 434 -7.06 5.18 -3.42
C ASN A 434 -8.11 4.16 -2.92
N GLY A 435 -9.02 3.78 -3.81
CA GLY A 435 -10.05 2.75 -3.58
C GLY A 435 -9.51 1.33 -3.55
N VAL A 436 -8.97 0.90 -2.43
CA VAL A 436 -8.36 -0.44 -2.31
C VAL A 436 -9.41 -1.53 -2.10
N ALA A 437 -10.51 -1.24 -1.40
CA ALA A 437 -11.57 -2.21 -1.18
C ALA A 437 -12.59 -2.17 -2.33
N LEU A 438 -12.79 -3.31 -2.99
CA LEU A 438 -13.80 -3.49 -4.04
C LEU A 438 -14.72 -4.64 -3.66
N ALA A 439 -16.02 -4.46 -3.81
CA ALA A 439 -17.00 -5.52 -3.59
C ALA A 439 -18.06 -5.54 -4.70
N ALA A 440 -18.55 -6.74 -5.05
CA ALA A 440 -19.65 -6.92 -5.98
C ALA A 440 -20.93 -7.30 -5.22
N ASP A 441 -22.02 -6.56 -5.42
CA ASP A 441 -23.32 -6.90 -4.83
C ASP A 441 -24.03 -8.03 -5.60
N GLY A 442 -25.27 -8.35 -5.21
CA GLY A 442 -26.05 -9.43 -5.84
C GLY A 442 -26.50 -9.12 -7.27
N ASN A 443 -26.35 -7.88 -7.74
CA ASN A 443 -26.50 -7.51 -9.16
C ASN A 443 -25.15 -7.58 -9.91
N SER A 444 -24.06 -7.98 -9.22
CA SER A 444 -22.68 -7.84 -9.68
C SER A 444 -22.27 -6.40 -9.97
N HIS A 445 -22.96 -5.42 -9.39
CA HIS A 445 -22.53 -4.03 -9.46
C HIS A 445 -21.39 -3.79 -8.46
N ILE A 446 -20.45 -2.93 -8.84
CA ILE A 446 -19.24 -2.70 -8.08
C ILE A 446 -19.43 -1.54 -7.10
N TRP A 447 -19.03 -1.80 -5.87
CA TRP A 447 -18.86 -0.84 -4.79
C TRP A 447 -17.37 -0.68 -4.49
N GLU A 448 -16.96 0.55 -4.26
CA GLU A 448 -15.60 0.91 -3.88
C GLU A 448 -15.61 1.57 -2.50
N VAL A 449 -14.59 1.27 -1.69
CA VAL A 449 -14.38 1.94 -0.41
C VAL A 449 -13.04 2.67 -0.44
N GLU A 450 -13.14 3.98 -0.31
CA GLU A 450 -12.09 4.95 -0.58
C GLU A 450 -11.20 5.19 0.64
N ASN A 451 -9.91 5.43 0.38
CA ASN A 451 -9.00 6.02 1.37
C ASN A 451 -8.88 7.53 1.11
N GLY A 452 -9.57 8.33 1.92
CA GLY A 452 -9.56 9.78 1.96
C GLY A 452 -8.16 10.36 2.16
N ALA A 453 -8.03 11.64 1.80
CA ALA A 453 -6.74 12.32 1.78
C ALA A 453 -6.26 12.77 3.16
N ASP A 454 -4.95 13.00 3.24
CA ASP A 454 -4.21 13.19 4.48
C ASP A 454 -3.94 14.68 4.78
N GLN A 455 -3.77 15.03 6.06
CA GLN A 455 -3.21 16.31 6.55
C GLN A 455 -4.00 17.55 6.08
N PHE A 456 -5.33 17.46 6.13
CA PHE A 456 -6.21 18.49 5.63
C PHE A 456 -6.20 19.79 6.43
N GLN A 457 -6.04 20.90 5.71
CA GLN A 457 -6.29 22.24 6.19
C GLN A 457 -7.33 22.93 5.30
N ARG A 458 -8.33 23.54 5.93
CA ARG A 458 -9.33 24.36 5.25
C ARG A 458 -8.87 25.82 5.27
N THR A 459 -8.79 26.44 4.09
CA THR A 459 -8.32 27.82 3.92
C THR A 459 -9.45 28.72 3.47
N VAL A 460 -9.86 29.64 4.34
CA VAL A 460 -10.98 30.57 4.09
C VAL A 460 -10.51 31.99 4.35
N ASN A 461 -10.76 32.89 3.39
CA ASN A 461 -10.34 34.30 3.48
C ASN A 461 -8.84 34.47 3.81
N GLY A 462 -7.99 33.57 3.29
CA GLY A 462 -6.54 33.58 3.52
C GLY A 462 -6.10 33.11 4.91
N GLN A 463 -6.98 32.48 5.69
CA GLN A 463 -6.64 31.84 6.96
C GLN A 463 -6.83 30.34 6.85
N SER A 464 -5.79 29.57 7.19
CA SER A 464 -5.80 28.11 7.19
C SER A 464 -6.01 27.59 8.60
N TYR A 465 -6.88 26.59 8.74
CA TYR A 465 -7.10 25.87 9.99
C TYR A 465 -7.14 24.37 9.73
N ASP A 466 -6.63 23.63 10.70
CA ASP A 466 -6.53 22.19 10.63
C ASP A 466 -7.90 21.53 10.87
N ILE A 467 -8.29 20.65 9.96
CA ILE A 467 -9.52 19.85 10.05
C ILE A 467 -9.23 18.35 9.91
N HIS A 468 -7.96 17.96 9.87
CA HIS A 468 -7.58 16.60 9.48
C HIS A 468 -8.07 15.54 10.47
N ALA A 469 -8.31 15.89 11.74
CA ALA A 469 -8.68 14.92 12.76
C ALA A 469 -9.96 14.14 12.42
N ASP A 470 -10.95 14.78 11.79
CA ASP A 470 -12.22 14.15 11.42
C ASP A 470 -12.65 14.44 9.97
N ASN A 471 -11.73 14.92 9.12
CA ASN A 471 -11.96 15.12 7.70
C ASN A 471 -10.69 14.86 6.87
N PRO A 472 -10.82 14.48 5.58
CA PRO A 472 -12.06 14.12 4.91
C PRO A 472 -12.54 12.72 5.35
N ALA A 473 -13.77 12.39 5.02
CA ALA A 473 -14.30 11.05 5.23
C ALA A 473 -13.52 10.00 4.43
N GLU A 474 -13.51 8.76 4.92
CA GLU A 474 -13.46 7.62 4.00
C GLU A 474 -14.83 7.49 3.33
N GLU A 475 -14.90 6.92 2.14
CA GLU A 475 -16.12 6.95 1.32
C GLU A 475 -16.55 5.55 0.90
N LEU A 476 -17.85 5.33 0.79
CA LEU A 476 -18.42 4.19 0.07
C LEU A 476 -19.03 4.71 -1.23
N ASN A 477 -18.43 4.36 -2.36
CA ASN A 477 -18.86 4.79 -3.68
C ASN A 477 -19.55 3.65 -4.44
N TYR A 478 -20.64 3.98 -5.13
CA TYR A 478 -21.33 3.05 -6.02
C TYR A 478 -20.86 3.27 -7.46
N LEU A 479 -20.12 2.31 -8.00
CA LEU A 479 -19.56 2.41 -9.35
C LEU A 479 -20.47 1.83 -10.43
N GLY A 480 -21.43 0.97 -10.05
CA GLY A 480 -22.48 0.46 -10.95
C GLY A 480 -22.13 -0.82 -11.69
N ASP A 481 -22.86 -1.08 -12.78
CA ASP A 481 -22.70 -2.29 -13.61
C ASP A 481 -21.34 -2.27 -14.32
N PRO A 482 -20.41 -3.20 -14.00
CA PRO A 482 -19.08 -3.20 -14.60
C PRO A 482 -19.08 -3.55 -16.09
N SER A 483 -20.18 -4.01 -16.67
CA SER A 483 -20.30 -4.23 -18.13
C SER A 483 -20.60 -2.96 -18.92
N VAL A 484 -20.88 -1.84 -18.24
CA VAL A 484 -21.19 -0.54 -18.82
C VAL A 484 -20.13 0.46 -18.41
N GLU A 485 -19.60 1.21 -19.37
CA GLU A 485 -18.63 2.26 -19.06
C GLU A 485 -19.26 3.34 -18.16
N ASN A 486 -18.58 3.63 -17.05
CA ASN A 486 -18.92 4.70 -16.13
C ASN A 486 -17.81 5.77 -16.16
N PRO A 487 -18.00 6.88 -16.90
CA PRO A 487 -17.04 7.97 -16.97
C PRO A 487 -17.27 9.03 -15.88
N ASN A 488 -17.97 8.71 -14.79
CA ASN A 488 -18.28 9.69 -13.75
C ASN A 488 -17.06 10.03 -12.88
N TRP A 489 -17.02 11.28 -12.43
CA TRP A 489 -16.02 11.81 -11.53
C TRP A 489 -16.50 11.77 -10.09
N TYR A 490 -15.70 11.25 -9.15
CA TYR A 490 -16.08 11.10 -7.74
C TYR A 490 -15.49 12.19 -6.82
N GLY A 491 -14.76 13.15 -7.39
CA GLY A 491 -14.42 14.40 -6.72
C GLY A 491 -12.92 14.64 -6.49
N TYR A 492 -12.13 13.59 -6.23
CA TYR A 492 -10.68 13.77 -6.11
C TYR A 492 -10.10 14.31 -7.44
N PRO A 493 -9.11 15.23 -7.43
CA PRO A 493 -8.33 15.72 -6.30
C PRO A 493 -8.80 17.04 -5.68
N THR A 494 -10.01 17.51 -5.99
CA THR A 494 -10.45 18.85 -5.57
C THR A 494 -11.64 18.85 -4.62
N CYS A 495 -12.53 17.88 -4.76
CA CYS A 495 -13.73 17.70 -3.97
C CYS A 495 -13.57 16.48 -3.06
N HIS A 496 -13.84 16.67 -1.78
CA HIS A 496 -13.71 15.65 -0.75
C HIS A 496 -15.00 15.58 0.07
N THR A 497 -15.29 14.45 0.69
CA THR A 497 -16.50 14.30 1.50
C THR A 497 -16.27 14.66 2.97
N ILE A 498 -17.22 15.37 3.58
CA ILE A 498 -17.19 15.75 4.99
C ILE A 498 -17.61 14.57 5.87
N PHE A 499 -16.82 14.28 6.91
CA PHE A 499 -17.28 13.46 8.04
C PHE A 499 -17.62 14.36 9.23
N GLY A 500 -16.63 15.04 9.82
CA GLY A 500 -16.79 15.94 10.97
C GLY A 500 -17.19 17.37 10.58
N ALA A 501 -18.45 17.59 10.18
CA ALA A 501 -18.98 18.90 9.76
C ALA A 501 -18.79 20.03 10.79
N GLU A 502 -18.75 19.70 12.08
CA GLU A 502 -18.52 20.61 13.20
C GLU A 502 -17.14 21.30 13.16
N GLN A 503 -16.17 20.75 12.43
CA GLN A 503 -14.85 21.37 12.24
C GLN A 503 -14.85 22.45 11.17
N LEU A 504 -15.90 22.54 10.33
CA LEU A 504 -16.03 23.52 9.26
C LEU A 504 -17.05 24.59 9.64
N THR A 505 -16.58 25.76 10.05
CA THR A 505 -17.45 26.84 10.58
C THR A 505 -17.80 27.92 9.56
N ASP A 506 -17.23 27.88 8.36
CA ASP A 506 -17.39 28.92 7.33
C ASP A 506 -18.65 28.77 6.48
N ALA A 507 -19.30 27.61 6.51
CA ALA A 507 -20.60 27.36 5.90
C ALA A 507 -21.43 26.38 6.76
N GLN A 508 -22.67 26.14 6.35
CA GLN A 508 -23.53 25.13 7.00
C GLN A 508 -23.40 23.83 6.24
N PHE A 509 -22.66 22.88 6.81
CA PHE A 509 -22.45 21.55 6.26
C PHE A 509 -23.09 20.45 7.12
N GLN A 510 -23.30 19.30 6.52
CA GLN A 510 -23.57 18.03 7.18
C GLN A 510 -22.57 16.96 6.71
N THR A 511 -22.50 15.86 7.43
CA THR A 511 -21.77 14.67 6.97
C THR A 511 -22.32 14.22 5.62
N GLY A 512 -21.41 13.83 4.71
CA GLY A 512 -21.74 13.44 3.34
C GLY A 512 -21.77 14.59 2.33
N ASP A 513 -21.78 15.85 2.78
CA ASP A 513 -21.59 16.98 1.86
C ASP A 513 -20.16 16.97 1.30
N GLN A 514 -19.98 17.44 0.07
CA GLN A 514 -18.66 17.64 -0.52
C GLN A 514 -18.15 19.07 -0.31
N PHE A 515 -16.83 19.21 -0.13
CA PHE A 515 -16.14 20.47 0.07
C PHE A 515 -14.78 20.50 -0.63
N VAL A 516 -14.22 21.69 -0.78
CA VAL A 516 -12.86 21.92 -1.33
C VAL A 516 -11.89 22.38 -0.24
N LEU A 517 -10.57 22.30 -0.42
CA LEU A 517 -9.66 22.79 0.63
C LEU A 517 -9.60 24.32 0.75
N ALA A 518 -9.72 25.03 -0.39
CA ALA A 518 -9.58 26.49 -0.46
C ALA A 518 -10.62 27.10 -1.42
N PRO A 519 -11.87 27.31 -0.96
CA PRO A 519 -12.93 27.87 -1.81
C PRO A 519 -12.57 29.28 -2.26
N ASN A 520 -12.86 29.57 -3.52
CA ASN A 520 -12.61 30.88 -4.11
C ASN A 520 -13.70 31.22 -5.16
N ALA A 521 -13.55 32.37 -5.83
CA ALA A 521 -14.55 32.87 -6.77
C ALA A 521 -14.72 32.00 -8.04
N THR A 522 -13.74 31.15 -8.40
CA THR A 522 -13.78 30.31 -9.61
C THR A 522 -14.07 28.84 -9.31
N PHE A 523 -13.83 28.39 -8.08
CA PHE A 523 -14.17 27.06 -7.59
C PHE A 523 -14.53 27.10 -6.09
N SER A 524 -15.79 26.80 -5.78
CA SER A 524 -16.36 26.80 -4.43
C SER A 524 -16.88 25.40 -4.06
N ASP A 525 -17.33 25.18 -2.83
CA ASP A 525 -17.91 23.89 -2.43
C ASP A 525 -19.11 23.48 -3.30
N ALA A 526 -19.94 24.47 -3.68
CA ALA A 526 -21.07 24.26 -4.60
C ALA A 526 -20.63 23.82 -6.01
N ASP A 527 -19.36 24.01 -6.38
CA ASP A 527 -18.84 23.59 -7.68
C ASP A 527 -18.66 22.08 -7.77
N CYS A 528 -18.48 21.37 -6.66
CA CYS A 528 -18.31 19.91 -6.67
C CYS A 528 -19.49 19.24 -7.38
N VAL A 529 -20.70 19.46 -6.86
CA VAL A 529 -21.93 18.95 -7.48
C VAL A 529 -22.19 19.63 -8.83
N ARG A 530 -21.99 20.95 -8.95
CA ARG A 530 -22.28 21.69 -10.20
C ARG A 530 -21.42 21.22 -11.38
N ARG A 531 -20.20 20.74 -11.13
CA ARG A 531 -19.28 20.22 -12.14
C ARG A 531 -19.35 18.70 -12.30
N GLY A 532 -20.34 18.06 -11.67
CA GLY A 532 -20.65 16.65 -11.89
C GLY A 532 -19.87 15.68 -11.02
N SER A 533 -19.34 16.12 -9.87
CA SER A 533 -18.84 15.18 -8.87
C SER A 533 -20.01 14.33 -8.35
N VAL A 534 -19.82 13.02 -8.32
CA VAL A 534 -20.73 12.06 -7.71
C VAL A 534 -20.37 11.96 -6.22
N PRO A 535 -21.29 12.31 -5.31
CA PRO A 535 -21.02 12.21 -3.89
C PRO A 535 -21.02 10.75 -3.43
N ALA A 536 -20.28 10.47 -2.36
CA ALA A 536 -20.26 9.18 -1.71
C ALA A 536 -21.67 8.75 -1.26
N ARG A 537 -21.96 7.44 -1.31
CA ARG A 537 -23.22 6.89 -0.80
C ARG A 537 -23.23 6.87 0.73
N LEU A 538 -22.10 6.60 1.36
CA LEU A 538 -21.89 6.72 2.80
C LEU A 538 -20.50 7.31 3.08
N SER A 539 -20.37 7.91 4.25
CA SER A 539 -19.11 8.45 4.78
C SER A 539 -18.73 7.68 6.04
N PHE A 540 -17.46 7.29 6.16
CA PHE A 540 -16.92 6.70 7.38
C PHE A 540 -15.92 7.65 8.03
N GLN A 541 -15.64 7.38 9.31
CA GLN A 541 -14.68 8.16 10.09
C GLN A 541 -13.35 8.27 9.34
N ALA A 542 -12.86 9.50 9.23
CA ALA A 542 -11.59 9.84 8.59
C ALA A 542 -10.45 8.96 9.12
N HIS A 543 -9.58 8.53 8.21
CA HIS A 543 -8.35 7.77 8.47
C HIS A 543 -8.56 6.33 8.94
N THR A 544 -9.77 5.77 8.88
CA THR A 544 -9.98 4.35 9.23
C THR A 544 -9.31 3.38 8.24
N ALA A 545 -8.95 3.87 7.04
CA ALA A 545 -8.17 3.20 6.00
C ALA A 545 -8.78 1.87 5.53
N PRO A 546 -9.89 1.87 4.78
CA PRO A 546 -10.54 0.67 4.29
C PRO A 546 -9.66 -0.08 3.28
N MET A 547 -9.44 -1.39 3.46
CA MET A 547 -8.50 -2.17 2.63
C MET A 547 -9.11 -3.31 1.82
N ASP A 548 -10.25 -3.86 2.25
CA ASP A 548 -10.98 -4.89 1.51
C ASP A 548 -12.44 -4.95 1.97
N ALA A 549 -13.32 -5.55 1.16
CA ALA A 549 -14.72 -5.69 1.51
C ALA A 549 -15.37 -6.94 0.89
N ALA A 550 -16.31 -7.55 1.61
CA ALA A 550 -17.04 -8.72 1.15
C ALA A 550 -18.51 -8.69 1.59
N PHE A 551 -19.42 -9.00 0.66
CA PHE A 551 -20.83 -9.21 1.01
C PHE A 551 -21.05 -10.60 1.63
N ASP A 552 -22.03 -10.69 2.52
CA ASP A 552 -22.58 -11.99 2.91
C ASP A 552 -23.41 -12.64 1.79
N ARG A 553 -23.86 -13.86 2.04
CA ARG A 553 -24.52 -14.72 1.04
C ARG A 553 -25.72 -14.04 0.36
N ASP A 554 -26.50 -13.31 1.14
CA ASP A 554 -27.76 -12.71 0.72
C ASP A 554 -27.59 -11.23 0.32
N PHE A 555 -26.36 -10.72 0.36
CA PHE A 555 -26.00 -9.33 0.09
C PHE A 555 -26.76 -8.32 0.98
N GLU A 556 -27.17 -8.78 2.16
CA GLU A 556 -27.82 -7.95 3.18
C GLU A 556 -26.79 -7.20 4.03
N ASN A 557 -25.52 -7.61 3.98
CA ASN A 557 -24.46 -6.98 4.76
C ASN A 557 -23.15 -6.94 3.97
N LEU A 558 -22.56 -5.75 3.91
CA LEU A 558 -21.19 -5.55 3.45
C LEU A 558 -20.25 -5.52 4.67
N PHE A 559 -19.25 -6.39 4.69
CA PHE A 559 -18.18 -6.38 5.68
C PHE A 559 -16.98 -5.64 5.12
N ILE A 560 -16.37 -4.76 5.90
CA ILE A 560 -15.24 -3.93 5.47
C ILE A 560 -14.12 -4.03 6.50
N THR A 561 -12.89 -4.17 6.04
CA THR A 561 -11.69 -4.10 6.88
C THR A 561 -11.19 -2.67 6.97
N PHE A 562 -11.19 -2.11 8.19
CA PHE A 562 -10.57 -0.82 8.50
C PHE A 562 -9.18 -1.08 9.09
N HIS A 563 -8.16 -0.76 8.30
CA HIS A 563 -6.76 -1.10 8.55
C HIS A 563 -6.11 -0.28 9.67
N GLY A 564 -6.66 0.90 9.94
CA GLY A 564 -6.25 1.74 11.05
C GLY A 564 -5.43 2.96 10.65
N SER A 565 -5.73 4.07 11.31
CA SER A 565 -5.18 5.39 11.05
C SER A 565 -3.72 5.50 11.43
N TRP A 566 -2.97 6.23 10.61
CA TRP A 566 -1.70 6.84 11.00
C TRP A 566 -1.83 8.35 11.21
N ASN A 567 -2.79 8.99 10.52
CA ASN A 567 -2.89 10.44 10.38
C ASN A 567 -4.05 11.02 11.20
N ARG A 568 -4.34 10.44 12.36
CA ARG A 568 -5.37 10.95 13.26
C ARG A 568 -4.79 11.10 14.65
N PRO A 569 -4.98 12.23 15.37
CA PRO A 569 -4.39 12.44 16.69
C PRO A 569 -4.80 11.37 17.71
N GLN A 570 -6.04 10.88 17.62
CA GLN A 570 -6.49 9.69 18.32
C GLN A 570 -6.72 8.60 17.27
N ALA A 571 -6.04 7.47 17.41
CA ALA A 571 -6.14 6.42 16.42
C ALA A 571 -7.58 5.88 16.27
N THR A 572 -7.93 5.47 15.06
CA THR A 572 -9.24 4.91 14.69
C THR A 572 -9.08 3.85 13.60
N GLY A 573 -10.05 2.96 13.41
CA GLY A 573 -10.00 1.81 12.52
C GLY A 573 -9.58 0.55 13.27
N TYR A 574 -8.57 -0.17 12.79
CA TYR A 574 -8.06 -1.42 13.42
C TYR A 574 -9.19 -2.42 13.73
N LYS A 575 -10.12 -2.58 12.79
CA LYS A 575 -11.36 -3.33 12.99
C LYS A 575 -11.97 -3.87 11.69
N VAL A 576 -12.90 -4.80 11.85
CA VAL A 576 -13.83 -5.25 10.82
C VAL A 576 -15.21 -4.69 11.18
N VAL A 577 -15.85 -4.03 10.23
CA VAL A 577 -17.19 -3.45 10.39
C VAL A 577 -18.18 -4.11 9.45
N GLN A 578 -19.46 -3.96 9.76
CA GLN A 578 -20.60 -4.39 8.96
C GLN A 578 -21.46 -3.17 8.60
N VAL A 579 -21.81 -3.03 7.32
CA VAL A 579 -22.77 -2.05 6.79
C VAL A 579 -24.00 -2.81 6.28
N PRO A 580 -25.19 -2.58 6.86
CA PRO A 580 -26.41 -3.23 6.37
C PRO A 580 -26.86 -2.67 5.02
N TYR A 581 -27.33 -3.57 4.17
CA TYR A 581 -27.87 -3.32 2.85
C TYR A 581 -29.31 -3.83 2.74
N THR A 582 -30.03 -3.28 1.78
CA THR A 582 -31.36 -3.73 1.39
C THR A 582 -31.48 -3.67 -0.11
N ARG A 583 -32.50 -4.36 -0.65
CA ARG A 583 -32.88 -4.24 -2.05
C ARG A 583 -34.00 -3.21 -2.20
N ASN A 584 -33.80 -2.21 -3.06
CA ASN A 584 -34.76 -1.14 -3.28
C ASN A 584 -35.88 -1.53 -4.25
N GLY A 585 -36.83 -0.62 -4.48
CA GLY A 585 -37.99 -0.89 -5.35
C GLY A 585 -37.64 -1.17 -6.82
N GLN A 586 -36.45 -0.77 -7.28
CA GLN A 586 -35.91 -1.07 -8.61
C GLN A 586 -35.09 -2.37 -8.63
N GLY A 587 -34.94 -3.05 -7.51
CA GLY A 587 -34.18 -4.27 -7.42
C GLY A 587 -32.66 -4.08 -7.36
N LEU A 588 -32.18 -2.87 -7.03
CA LEU A 588 -30.77 -2.58 -6.78
C LEU A 588 -30.47 -2.70 -5.27
N TYR A 589 -29.26 -3.11 -4.93
CA TYR A 589 -28.78 -3.11 -3.56
C TYR A 589 -28.38 -1.68 -3.15
N GLU A 590 -28.72 -1.28 -1.92
CA GLU A 590 -28.33 0.00 -1.36
C GLU A 590 -28.12 -0.11 0.17
N PRO A 591 -27.21 0.67 0.76
CA PRO A 591 -27.10 0.74 2.21
C PRO A 591 -28.43 1.17 2.85
N VAL A 592 -28.74 0.61 4.02
CA VAL A 592 -29.95 0.97 4.78
C VAL A 592 -29.85 2.38 5.34
N ASP A 593 -28.65 2.76 5.81
CA ASP A 593 -28.39 4.06 6.43
C ASP A 593 -28.40 5.20 5.40
N PRO A 594 -28.87 6.42 5.77
CA PRO A 594 -28.84 7.58 4.88
C PRO A 594 -27.40 8.10 4.67
N PRO A 595 -27.13 8.85 3.58
CA PRO A 595 -25.78 9.35 3.27
C PRO A 595 -25.10 10.19 4.36
N ASN A 596 -25.89 10.83 5.24
CA ASN A 596 -25.38 11.63 6.35
C ASN A 596 -25.22 10.85 7.68
N SER A 597 -25.35 9.52 7.66
CA SER A 597 -25.16 8.67 8.84
C SER A 597 -23.69 8.61 9.26
N ARG A 598 -23.42 8.82 10.54
CA ARG A 598 -22.10 8.57 11.16
C ARG A 598 -21.98 7.21 11.84
N THR A 599 -23.04 6.40 11.78
CA THR A 599 -23.13 5.10 12.49
C THR A 599 -23.48 3.95 11.54
N ALA A 600 -23.31 4.15 10.23
CA ALA A 600 -23.60 3.13 9.23
C ALA A 600 -22.67 1.91 9.33
N ALA A 601 -21.40 2.13 9.67
CA ALA A 601 -20.44 1.08 9.97
C ALA A 601 -20.60 0.60 11.42
N ARG A 602 -20.85 -0.70 11.59
CA ARG A 602 -21.08 -1.36 12.89
C ARG A 602 -19.95 -2.32 13.19
N ASP A 603 -19.26 -2.12 14.31
CA ASP A 603 -18.10 -2.93 14.68
C ASP A 603 -18.47 -4.42 14.86
N ILE A 604 -17.66 -5.32 14.29
CA ILE A 604 -17.78 -6.78 14.42
C ILE A 604 -16.60 -7.38 15.16
N PHE A 605 -15.39 -6.93 14.86
CA PHE A 605 -14.15 -7.37 15.48
C PHE A 605 -13.18 -6.19 15.52
N TRP A 606 -12.71 -5.77 16.70
CA TRP A 606 -11.92 -4.55 16.85
C TRP A 606 -10.80 -4.72 17.88
N SER A 607 -9.74 -3.92 17.76
CA SER A 607 -8.70 -3.82 18.78
C SER A 607 -9.20 -3.08 20.02
N GLU A 608 -8.97 -3.62 21.21
CA GLU A 608 -9.27 -2.90 22.45
C GLU A 608 -8.38 -1.66 22.59
N ASN A 609 -8.91 -0.58 23.18
CA ASN A 609 -8.23 0.71 23.32
C ASN A 609 -7.74 1.29 21.98
N GLU A 610 -8.62 1.29 20.98
CA GLU A 610 -8.38 1.78 19.61
C GLU A 610 -7.62 3.11 19.54
N SER A 611 -7.91 4.06 20.43
CA SER A 611 -7.24 5.37 20.47
C SER A 611 -5.74 5.31 20.74
N SER A 612 -5.24 4.18 21.28
CA SER A 612 -3.83 3.91 21.56
C SER A 612 -3.19 2.97 20.53
N CYS A 613 -3.94 2.58 19.49
CA CYS A 613 -3.41 1.75 18.42
C CYS A 613 -2.39 2.50 17.58
N SER A 614 -1.40 1.74 17.12
CA SER A 614 -0.50 2.08 16.03
C SER A 614 -0.38 0.88 15.11
N SER A 615 0.33 1.06 13.99
CA SER A 615 0.62 -0.03 13.08
C SER A 615 1.38 -1.20 13.72
N PHE A 616 1.97 -1.02 14.91
CA PHE A 616 2.77 -2.03 15.62
C PHE A 616 2.05 -2.66 16.82
N THR A 617 1.11 -1.95 17.43
CA THR A 617 0.48 -2.38 18.69
C THR A 617 -0.82 -3.17 18.45
N CYS A 618 -1.53 -2.90 17.36
CA CYS A 618 -2.83 -3.48 17.04
C CYS A 618 -2.78 -4.33 15.76
N PHE A 619 -3.73 -5.24 15.59
CA PHE A 619 -3.90 -5.96 14.33
C PHE A 619 -4.42 -4.99 13.26
N ARG A 620 -4.05 -5.20 11.99
CA ARG A 620 -4.36 -4.28 10.89
C ARG A 620 -5.13 -5.03 9.78
N PRO A 621 -6.47 -5.12 9.88
CA PRO A 621 -7.27 -5.88 8.93
C PRO A 621 -7.06 -5.41 7.48
N CYS A 622 -6.72 -6.34 6.60
CA CYS A 622 -6.52 -6.09 5.16
C CYS A 622 -7.47 -6.97 4.35
N GLY A 623 -7.02 -8.09 3.78
CA GLY A 623 -7.87 -8.97 2.97
C GLY A 623 -9.01 -9.62 3.76
N ILE A 624 -10.17 -9.79 3.13
CA ILE A 624 -11.36 -10.41 3.74
C ILE A 624 -12.11 -11.31 2.75
N VAL A 625 -12.50 -12.51 3.18
CA VAL A 625 -13.28 -13.43 2.34
C VAL A 625 -14.14 -14.39 3.18
N PHE A 626 -15.35 -14.66 2.72
CA PHE A 626 -16.19 -15.71 3.31
C PHE A 626 -15.73 -17.10 2.85
N ASP A 627 -15.95 -18.11 3.70
CA ASP A 627 -15.89 -19.49 3.25
C ASP A 627 -17.06 -19.85 2.32
N ARG A 628 -16.99 -20.98 1.60
CA ARG A 628 -18.04 -21.37 0.64
C ARG A 628 -19.44 -21.42 1.25
N ALA A 629 -19.53 -21.82 2.52
CA ALA A 629 -20.79 -21.93 3.25
C ALA A 629 -21.29 -20.59 3.82
N TYR A 630 -20.52 -19.50 3.70
CA TYR A 630 -20.76 -18.20 4.33
C TYR A 630 -20.96 -18.30 5.86
N SER A 631 -20.32 -19.29 6.47
CA SER A 631 -20.37 -19.60 7.90
C SER A 631 -19.19 -19.01 8.67
N ARG A 632 -18.08 -18.76 7.96
CA ARG A 632 -16.81 -18.26 8.49
C ARG A 632 -16.30 -17.15 7.59
N LEU A 633 -15.76 -16.10 8.21
CA LEU A 633 -15.18 -14.95 7.54
C LEU A 633 -13.70 -14.88 7.88
N PHE A 634 -12.84 -15.05 6.88
CA PHE A 634 -11.40 -14.99 7.04
C PHE A 634 -10.92 -13.56 6.88
N VAL A 635 -9.96 -13.15 7.71
CA VAL A 635 -9.41 -11.78 7.73
C VAL A 635 -7.90 -11.88 7.84
N ALA A 636 -7.18 -11.27 6.91
CA ALA A 636 -5.73 -11.10 7.01
C ALA A 636 -5.39 -9.84 7.82
N SER A 637 -4.25 -9.86 8.49
CA SER A 637 -3.65 -8.70 9.15
C SER A 637 -2.17 -8.61 8.82
N ASP A 638 -1.79 -7.56 8.10
CA ASP A 638 -0.41 -7.33 7.65
C ASP A 638 0.48 -6.65 8.70
N ARG A 639 0.08 -6.73 9.97
CA ARG A 639 0.81 -6.13 11.10
C ARG A 639 2.30 -6.51 11.00
N PRO A 640 3.22 -5.53 10.99
CA PRO A 640 4.64 -5.80 10.81
C PRO A 640 5.27 -6.75 11.83
N ALA A 641 4.82 -6.70 13.09
CA ALA A 641 5.35 -7.55 14.16
C ALA A 641 4.92 -9.01 14.03
N GLU A 642 3.84 -9.28 13.29
CA GLU A 642 3.32 -10.63 13.03
C GLU A 642 2.28 -10.53 11.91
N GLY A 643 2.56 -11.12 10.73
CA GLY A 643 1.51 -11.33 9.74
C GLY A 643 0.54 -12.39 10.22
N GLU A 644 -0.71 -12.02 10.41
CA GLU A 644 -1.73 -12.85 11.07
C GLU A 644 -2.89 -13.20 10.10
N LEU A 645 -3.53 -14.35 10.36
CA LEU A 645 -4.80 -14.73 9.75
C LEU A 645 -5.80 -15.05 10.85
N PHE A 646 -7.00 -14.49 10.73
CA PHE A 646 -8.11 -14.66 11.65
C PHE A 646 -9.31 -15.32 10.97
N MET A 647 -10.12 -15.98 11.77
CA MET A 647 -11.45 -16.48 11.42
C MET A 647 -12.48 -15.84 12.35
N LEU A 648 -13.49 -15.20 11.77
CA LEU A 648 -14.66 -14.71 12.47
C LEU A 648 -15.85 -15.61 12.15
N ALA A 649 -16.68 -15.90 13.15
CA ALA A 649 -17.89 -16.70 12.96
C ALA A 649 -19.01 -16.26 13.91
N ARG A 650 -20.26 -16.44 13.48
CA ARG A 650 -21.42 -16.29 14.37
C ARG A 650 -21.51 -17.46 15.34
N VAL A 651 -22.00 -17.21 16.56
CA VAL A 651 -22.16 -18.20 17.65
C VAL A 651 -23.58 -18.28 18.18
#